data_AF-A0A1H0P6H1-F1
#
_entry.id   AF-A0A1H0P6H1-F1
#
_cell.length_a   1.000
_cell.length_b   1.000
_cell.length_c   1.000
_cell.angle_alpha   90.00
_cell.angle_beta   90.00
_cell.angle_gamma   90.00
#
_symmetry.space_group_name_H-M   'P 1'
#
loop_
_entity.id
_entity.type
_entity.pdbx_description
1 polymer ?
#
loop_
_entity_poly.entity_id
_entity_poly.type
_entity_poly.pdbx_seq_one_letter_code
_entity_poly.pdbx_strand_id
1 'polypeptide(L)'
;MANVDRRRFLQLAGATAAASVLTGGIAKAAAIPAAAGTGTLQDVEHVVVLMQENRAFDHYFGTLRGVRGFGDPRPATLPSGKSVFHQANASGHETLPFRPDADNLGLQFIQDLDHSWSGTHQAWNGGNYDRWIPAKTTTTMAYLTREDIPFHYALADAFTICDAYHCSMLSSTDPNRYYLYTGYAGNDGKGGGPVLGNEEAGYAWSTFPEVLEKAGVSWKVYQDIGTGLDAAGSWGWTGDAFIGNYGDNSLLYFNQYRNAKAGSPLYDKARTGTHVAGGDGYFDQLRADVLAGKLPQVSWIAAPEAFCEHPNWPANYGAWYVSQVLDALTADPDVWSRTAVFLTYDENDGFFDHVVPPFPPASAARGLSTVDVTQDLYTGGVSGYAAGPYGLGPRVPMLVLSPWSTGGWVCSQTFDHTSIVQFIEKRFGVRNPNVSPWRRAVCGDLTSAFDFTRSNAAAPTLPGTGGYVPPNHDNPGSYVPTPPAAGALPKQEPGLRNARALPYDLSADTQPVSGRMQFTFGNFGTAGAAFLVTSAVRSDGPWPYTVEAGKTLSDTWAMPTGSARYDFSVYGPNGFLRRMAGTAGSAGPEVSARHDASTGHVTLVFSNPSSAPVTFTATDAYAPTQHYTYTLQPATSRTVPNWGVAAANRWYDITVTSSTDPAYIRRFAAHIETGAPSTSDPATTTS
;
A
#
# COMPACT_ATOMS: atom_id res chain seq x y z
N MET A 1 30.42 -58.61 -0.96
CA MET A 1 29.50 -58.16 0.11
C MET A 1 30.08 -56.89 0.70
N ALA A 2 29.57 -55.72 0.30
CA ALA A 2 29.90 -54.46 0.96
C ALA A 2 28.77 -54.18 1.95
N ASN A 3 29.11 -54.20 3.25
CA ASN A 3 28.17 -53.89 4.33
C ASN A 3 27.73 -52.43 4.21
N VAL A 4 26.43 -52.23 3.96
CA VAL A 4 25.80 -50.92 4.12
C VAL A 4 25.72 -50.67 5.63
N ASP A 5 26.50 -49.70 6.10
CA ASP A 5 26.59 -49.31 7.50
C ASP A 5 25.21 -48.81 7.97
N ARG A 6 24.63 -49.51 8.97
CA ARG A 6 23.35 -49.12 9.59
C ARG A 6 23.39 -47.69 10.14
N ARG A 7 24.57 -47.17 10.48
CA ARG A 7 24.76 -45.78 10.93
C ARG A 7 24.59 -44.77 9.78
N ARG A 8 25.03 -45.13 8.57
CA ARG A 8 24.87 -44.30 7.36
C ARG A 8 23.46 -44.38 6.79
N PHE A 9 22.80 -45.53 6.92
CA PHE A 9 21.36 -45.67 6.60
C PHE A 9 20.48 -44.87 7.58
N LEU A 10 20.80 -44.85 8.88
CA LEU A 10 20.09 -44.00 9.86
C LEU A 10 20.41 -42.50 9.70
N GLN A 11 21.59 -42.12 9.23
CA GLN A 11 21.89 -40.73 8.84
C GLN A 11 21.14 -40.30 7.57
N LEU A 12 20.99 -41.18 6.58
CA LEU A 12 20.20 -40.93 5.36
C LEU A 12 18.67 -40.98 5.60
N ALA A 13 18.21 -41.85 6.50
CA ALA A 13 16.81 -41.91 6.93
C ALA A 13 16.43 -40.76 7.89
N GLY A 14 17.38 -40.28 8.70
CA GLY A 14 17.23 -39.07 9.51
C GLY A 14 17.18 -37.79 8.68
N ALA A 15 17.97 -37.71 7.60
CA ALA A 15 17.96 -36.57 6.67
C ALA A 15 16.67 -36.48 5.84
N THR A 16 16.03 -37.62 5.52
CA THR A 16 14.76 -37.63 4.75
C THR A 16 13.53 -37.41 5.63
N ALA A 17 13.56 -37.74 6.92
CA ALA A 17 12.50 -37.38 7.86
C ALA A 17 12.55 -35.89 8.26
N ALA A 18 13.74 -35.29 8.37
CA ALA A 18 13.90 -33.86 8.66
C ALA A 18 13.41 -32.94 7.53
N ALA A 19 13.41 -33.40 6.27
CA ALA A 19 12.90 -32.65 5.13
C ALA A 19 11.36 -32.52 5.11
N SER A 20 10.63 -33.28 5.92
CA SER A 20 9.17 -33.23 6.02
C SER A 20 8.63 -32.35 7.16
N VAL A 21 9.52 -31.74 7.97
CA VAL A 21 9.15 -30.93 9.15
C VAL A 21 9.31 -29.41 8.91
N LEU A 22 9.86 -28.99 7.76
CA LEU A 22 10.12 -27.57 7.43
C LEU A 22 9.00 -26.91 6.59
N THR A 23 7.77 -27.41 6.63
CA THR A 23 6.66 -26.90 5.80
C THR A 23 5.39 -26.56 6.60
N GLY A 24 5.55 -26.07 7.83
CA GLY A 24 4.43 -25.93 8.78
C GLY A 24 4.07 -24.53 9.27
N GLY A 25 4.98 -23.56 9.32
CA GLY A 25 4.81 -22.32 10.10
C GLY A 25 3.53 -21.54 9.83
N ILE A 26 3.28 -21.22 8.57
CA ILE A 26 2.09 -20.45 8.20
C ILE A 26 0.82 -21.32 8.18
N ALA A 27 0.89 -22.60 7.79
CA ALA A 27 -0.27 -23.48 7.85
C ALA A 27 -0.73 -23.65 9.32
N LYS A 28 0.23 -23.72 10.23
CA LYS A 28 0.04 -23.65 11.68
C LYS A 28 -0.51 -22.28 12.09
N ALA A 29 0.08 -21.19 11.62
CA ALA A 29 -0.38 -19.82 11.89
C ALA A 29 -1.84 -19.59 11.50
N ALA A 30 -2.23 -19.99 10.28
CA ALA A 30 -3.58 -19.84 9.76
C ALA A 30 -4.58 -20.80 10.42
N ALA A 31 -4.12 -21.93 10.96
CA ALA A 31 -4.98 -22.92 11.64
C ALA A 31 -5.22 -22.62 13.12
N ILE A 32 -4.35 -21.83 13.77
CA ILE A 32 -4.55 -21.47 15.18
C ILE A 32 -5.64 -20.40 15.25
N PRO A 33 -6.77 -20.68 15.95
CA PRO A 33 -7.83 -19.70 16.11
C PRO A 33 -7.35 -18.55 17.01
N ALA A 34 -8.02 -17.40 16.89
CA ALA A 34 -7.86 -16.31 17.84
C ALA A 34 -8.20 -16.78 19.25
N ALA A 35 -7.48 -16.28 20.25
CA ALA A 35 -7.89 -16.48 21.64
C ALA A 35 -9.29 -15.91 21.85
N ALA A 36 -10.12 -16.62 22.60
CA ALA A 36 -11.43 -16.12 22.99
C ALA A 36 -11.26 -14.86 23.83
N GLY A 37 -11.99 -13.80 23.48
CA GLY A 37 -11.85 -12.49 24.11
C GLY A 37 -13.11 -11.64 23.95
N THR A 38 -12.90 -10.34 23.82
CA THR A 38 -13.94 -9.31 23.68
C THR A 38 -14.56 -9.26 22.29
N GLY A 39 -13.93 -9.87 21.28
CA GLY A 39 -14.31 -9.73 19.88
C GLY A 39 -13.92 -8.37 19.30
N THR A 40 -12.90 -7.73 19.88
CA THR A 40 -12.46 -6.38 19.50
C THR A 40 -10.93 -6.31 19.37
N LEU A 41 -10.43 -5.15 18.92
CA LEU A 41 -9.00 -4.86 18.87
C LEU A 41 -8.28 -5.17 20.19
N GLN A 42 -8.95 -5.05 21.34
CA GLN A 42 -8.34 -5.28 22.65
C GLN A 42 -7.83 -6.71 22.86
N ASP A 43 -8.25 -7.66 22.02
CA ASP A 43 -7.80 -9.06 22.11
C ASP A 43 -6.37 -9.26 21.57
N VAL A 44 -5.83 -8.29 20.82
CA VAL A 44 -4.44 -8.32 20.32
C VAL A 44 -3.46 -8.05 21.47
N GLU A 45 -2.76 -9.01 22.03
CA GLU A 45 -1.76 -8.73 23.08
C GLU A 45 -0.41 -8.29 22.52
N HIS A 46 -0.06 -8.77 21.31
CA HIS A 46 1.23 -8.52 20.68
C HIS A 46 1.08 -7.97 19.26
N VAL A 47 1.78 -6.89 18.96
CA VAL A 47 1.95 -6.35 17.61
C VAL A 47 3.39 -6.58 17.18
N VAL A 48 3.60 -7.31 16.09
CA VAL A 48 4.92 -7.59 15.52
C VAL A 48 5.01 -6.93 14.15
N VAL A 49 6.05 -6.15 13.90
CA VAL A 49 6.27 -5.48 12.63
C VAL A 49 7.56 -6.00 12.00
N LEU A 50 7.43 -6.56 10.80
CA LEU A 50 8.56 -6.90 9.92
C LEU A 50 8.43 -6.02 8.68
N MET A 51 9.32 -5.04 8.58
CA MET A 51 9.45 -4.18 7.40
C MET A 51 10.67 -4.63 6.60
N GLN A 52 10.41 -5.14 5.39
CA GLN A 52 11.40 -5.56 4.40
C GLN A 52 11.79 -4.36 3.49
N GLU A 53 12.80 -4.57 2.65
CA GLU A 53 13.35 -3.69 1.61
C GLU A 53 12.99 -4.21 0.21
N ASN A 54 13.23 -3.40 -0.80
CA ASN A 54 12.20 -2.47 -1.23
C ASN A 54 11.37 -3.05 -2.37
N ARG A 55 10.04 -3.04 -2.28
CA ARG A 55 9.17 -3.66 -3.30
C ARG A 55 7.88 -2.87 -3.51
N ALA A 56 7.60 -2.56 -4.77
CA ALA A 56 6.30 -2.01 -5.17
C ALA A 56 5.19 -3.06 -5.04
N PHE A 57 3.97 -2.62 -4.75
CA PHE A 57 2.80 -3.51 -4.70
C PHE A 57 2.58 -4.20 -6.05
N ASP A 58 2.53 -3.48 -7.16
CA ASP A 58 2.33 -4.09 -8.48
C ASP A 58 3.49 -5.00 -8.91
N HIS A 59 4.70 -4.72 -8.46
CA HIS A 59 5.86 -5.58 -8.74
C HIS A 59 5.69 -6.98 -8.14
N TYR A 60 5.08 -7.12 -6.95
CA TYR A 60 4.80 -8.43 -6.36
C TYR A 60 3.41 -8.96 -6.69
N PHE A 61 2.38 -8.14 -6.51
CA PHE A 61 0.99 -8.58 -6.45
C PHE A 61 0.13 -7.99 -7.57
N GLY A 62 0.71 -7.29 -8.54
CA GLY A 62 -0.02 -6.71 -9.66
C GLY A 62 -0.80 -7.74 -10.48
N THR A 63 -0.40 -9.02 -10.47
CA THR A 63 -1.11 -10.13 -11.14
C THR A 63 -2.03 -10.94 -10.21
N LEU A 64 -1.99 -10.72 -8.89
CA LEU A 64 -2.79 -11.48 -7.92
C LEU A 64 -4.30 -11.27 -8.15
N ARG A 65 -5.12 -12.32 -8.00
CA ARG A 65 -6.58 -12.19 -8.19
C ARG A 65 -7.23 -11.28 -7.14
N GLY A 66 -8.14 -10.43 -7.62
CA GLY A 66 -9.03 -9.63 -6.78
C GLY A 66 -8.35 -8.53 -5.94
N VAL A 67 -7.11 -8.15 -6.28
CA VAL A 67 -6.52 -6.89 -5.82
C VAL A 67 -6.61 -5.84 -6.92
N ARG A 68 -6.49 -4.56 -6.56
CA ARG A 68 -6.30 -3.48 -7.54
C ARG A 68 -4.88 -3.56 -8.12
N GLY A 69 -4.72 -4.32 -9.19
CA GLY A 69 -3.45 -4.57 -9.88
C GLY A 69 -3.51 -4.22 -11.37
N PHE A 70 -2.80 -4.97 -12.22
CA PHE A 70 -2.70 -4.70 -13.66
C PHE A 70 -4.02 -4.78 -14.44
N GLY A 71 -5.04 -5.41 -13.85
CA GLY A 71 -6.39 -5.49 -14.39
C GLY A 71 -7.34 -4.41 -13.88
N ASP A 72 -6.86 -3.36 -13.18
CA ASP A 72 -7.69 -2.23 -12.73
C ASP A 72 -8.56 -1.73 -13.90
N PRO A 73 -9.90 -1.75 -13.79
CA PRO A 73 -10.79 -1.26 -14.86
C PRO A 73 -10.81 0.27 -14.99
N ARG A 74 -10.20 0.98 -14.03
CA ARG A 74 -10.22 2.45 -13.93
C ARG A 74 -8.82 3.01 -13.62
N PRO A 75 -7.78 2.65 -14.41
CA PRO A 75 -6.45 3.20 -14.20
C PRO A 75 -6.46 4.71 -14.48
N ALA A 76 -5.54 5.44 -13.85
CA ALA A 76 -5.36 6.85 -14.16
C ALA A 76 -5.02 7.03 -15.65
N THR A 77 -5.52 8.11 -16.24
CA THR A 77 -5.23 8.48 -17.63
C THR A 77 -4.10 9.50 -17.63
N LEU A 78 -3.03 9.21 -18.37
CA LEU A 78 -1.88 10.09 -18.54
C LEU A 78 -2.23 11.29 -19.43
N PRO A 79 -1.42 12.37 -19.43
CA PRO A 79 -1.55 13.46 -20.38
C PRO A 79 -1.53 13.03 -21.86
N SER A 80 -0.93 11.88 -22.17
CA SER A 80 -0.93 11.26 -23.51
C SER A 80 -2.31 10.72 -23.93
N GLY A 81 -3.28 10.65 -23.02
CA GLY A 81 -4.60 10.03 -23.24
C GLY A 81 -4.62 8.51 -23.08
N LYS A 82 -3.47 7.89 -22.79
CA LYS A 82 -3.35 6.45 -22.50
C LYS A 82 -3.45 6.16 -21.01
N SER A 83 -3.66 4.91 -20.63
CA SER A 83 -3.61 4.52 -19.22
C SER A 83 -2.18 4.65 -18.67
N VAL A 84 -2.08 4.83 -17.35
CA VAL A 84 -0.83 4.96 -16.59
C VAL A 84 0.21 3.86 -16.84
N PHE A 85 -0.23 2.69 -17.32
CA PHE A 85 0.66 1.58 -17.68
C PHE A 85 1.55 1.88 -18.89
N HIS A 86 1.20 2.85 -19.74
CA HIS A 86 1.98 3.24 -20.92
C HIS A 86 3.06 4.27 -20.56
N GLN A 87 4.20 3.80 -20.04
CA GLN A 87 5.32 4.66 -19.67
C GLN A 87 6.27 4.82 -20.85
N ALA A 88 6.61 6.06 -21.22
CA ALA A 88 7.47 6.35 -22.36
C ALA A 88 8.88 6.76 -21.92
N ASN A 89 9.89 6.32 -22.66
CA ASN A 89 11.26 6.84 -22.50
C ASN A 89 11.45 8.19 -23.23
N ALA A 90 12.65 8.75 -23.18
CA ALA A 90 12.97 10.04 -23.80
C ALA A 90 12.82 10.07 -25.34
N SER A 91 12.83 8.92 -26.02
CA SER A 91 12.59 8.84 -27.47
C SER A 91 11.11 8.60 -27.82
N GLY A 92 10.23 8.53 -26.82
CA GLY A 92 8.80 8.25 -27.00
C GLY A 92 8.46 6.76 -27.17
N HIS A 93 9.41 5.86 -26.97
CA HIS A 93 9.14 4.42 -26.95
C HIS A 93 8.42 4.05 -25.66
N GLU A 94 7.25 3.44 -25.76
CA GLU A 94 6.44 2.99 -24.63
C GLU A 94 6.82 1.59 -24.16
N THR A 95 7.01 1.41 -22.86
CA THR A 95 7.15 0.10 -22.20
C THR A 95 5.96 -0.11 -21.27
N LEU A 96 5.32 -1.26 -21.40
CA LEU A 96 4.27 -1.74 -20.50
C LEU A 96 4.90 -2.59 -19.39
N PRO A 97 4.20 -2.82 -18.25
CA PRO A 97 4.67 -3.76 -17.25
C PRO A 97 4.95 -5.14 -17.86
N PHE A 98 6.08 -5.77 -17.49
CA PHE A 98 6.50 -7.05 -18.06
C PHE A 98 7.08 -7.99 -17.00
N ARG A 99 6.86 -9.29 -17.16
CA ARG A 99 7.59 -10.31 -16.39
C ARG A 99 8.92 -10.58 -17.10
N PRO A 100 10.08 -10.41 -16.44
CA PRO A 100 11.36 -10.79 -17.01
C PRO A 100 11.40 -12.27 -17.47
N ASP A 101 12.06 -12.53 -18.59
CA ASP A 101 12.25 -13.89 -19.12
C ASP A 101 13.52 -14.49 -18.51
N ALA A 102 13.40 -15.00 -17.28
CA ALA A 102 14.44 -15.73 -16.59
C ALA A 102 13.87 -16.94 -15.84
N ASP A 103 14.65 -18.00 -15.80
CA ASP A 103 14.38 -19.16 -14.96
C ASP A 103 14.56 -18.80 -13.48
N ASN A 104 13.70 -19.35 -12.62
CA ASN A 104 13.71 -19.14 -11.18
C ASN A 104 13.79 -17.65 -10.80
N LEU A 105 12.95 -16.81 -11.40
CA LEU A 105 13.06 -15.35 -11.28
C LEU A 105 13.07 -14.84 -9.83
N GLY A 106 12.31 -15.46 -8.91
CA GLY A 106 12.35 -15.10 -7.48
C GLY A 106 13.67 -15.43 -6.76
N LEU A 107 14.57 -16.19 -7.40
CA LEU A 107 15.95 -16.44 -6.97
C LEU A 107 16.99 -15.56 -7.70
N GLN A 108 16.56 -14.64 -8.56
CA GLN A 108 17.46 -13.72 -9.26
C GLN A 108 17.76 -12.48 -8.42
N PHE A 109 18.98 -11.96 -8.56
CA PHE A 109 19.49 -10.77 -7.89
C PHE A 109 19.05 -9.53 -8.68
N ILE A 110 17.75 -9.28 -8.83
CA ILE A 110 17.22 -8.20 -9.69
C ILE A 110 17.84 -6.86 -9.27
N GLN A 111 18.32 -6.07 -10.24
CA GLN A 111 19.00 -4.81 -9.96
C GLN A 111 18.19 -3.85 -9.08
N ASP A 112 18.92 -3.15 -8.23
CA ASP A 112 18.51 -1.95 -7.50
C ASP A 112 18.30 -0.74 -8.44
N LEU A 113 17.26 0.04 -8.18
CA LEU A 113 16.83 1.20 -8.97
C LEU A 113 16.93 2.52 -8.19
N ASP A 114 16.81 3.65 -8.88
CA ASP A 114 16.79 4.94 -8.20
C ASP A 114 15.48 5.10 -7.39
N HIS A 115 15.57 5.03 -6.07
CA HIS A 115 14.52 5.36 -5.10
C HIS A 115 14.79 6.64 -4.30
N SER A 116 15.69 7.50 -4.75
CA SER A 116 15.95 8.80 -4.11
C SER A 116 14.74 9.75 -4.19
N TRP A 117 14.70 10.75 -3.31
CA TRP A 117 13.75 11.88 -3.42
C TRP A 117 13.71 12.45 -4.84
N SER A 118 14.87 12.69 -5.44
CA SER A 118 14.97 13.28 -6.77
C SER A 118 14.37 12.36 -7.84
N GLY A 119 14.79 11.08 -7.88
CA GLY A 119 14.29 10.11 -8.85
C GLY A 119 12.79 9.84 -8.69
N THR A 120 12.31 9.70 -7.45
CA THR A 120 10.91 9.43 -7.16
C THR A 120 10.01 10.64 -7.46
N HIS A 121 10.44 11.87 -7.15
CA HIS A 121 9.71 13.07 -7.57
C HIS A 121 9.73 13.28 -9.09
N GLN A 122 10.81 12.89 -9.77
CA GLN A 122 10.86 12.91 -11.23
C GLN A 122 9.86 11.93 -11.85
N ALA A 123 9.77 10.70 -11.33
CA ALA A 123 8.78 9.71 -11.78
C ALA A 123 7.34 10.18 -11.51
N TRP A 124 7.10 10.76 -10.33
CA TRP A 124 5.80 11.31 -9.93
C TRP A 124 5.35 12.50 -10.79
N ASN A 125 6.29 13.35 -11.22
CA ASN A 125 6.10 14.46 -12.15
C ASN A 125 4.89 15.37 -11.82
N GLY A 126 4.81 15.83 -10.56
CA GLY A 126 3.72 16.71 -10.12
C GLY A 126 2.35 16.05 -10.08
N GLY A 127 2.29 14.72 -10.03
CA GLY A 127 1.08 13.91 -10.06
C GLY A 127 0.67 13.41 -11.44
N ASN A 128 1.33 13.85 -12.52
CA ASN A 128 1.09 13.31 -13.86
C ASN A 128 1.47 11.82 -13.97
N TYR A 129 2.45 11.38 -13.16
CA TYR A 129 2.81 9.98 -12.96
C TYR A 129 3.20 9.25 -14.26
N ASP A 130 3.89 9.97 -15.15
CA ASP A 130 4.19 9.60 -16.55
C ASP A 130 5.69 9.56 -16.88
N ARG A 131 6.57 9.62 -15.87
CA ARG A 131 8.02 9.74 -16.06
C ARG A 131 8.84 8.67 -15.37
N TRP A 132 8.27 7.49 -15.18
CA TRP A 132 8.94 6.37 -14.51
C TRP A 132 10.22 5.92 -15.23
N ILE A 133 10.16 5.65 -16.53
CA ILE A 133 11.32 5.16 -17.29
C ILE A 133 12.44 6.21 -17.38
N PRO A 134 12.15 7.50 -17.68
CA PRO A 134 13.18 8.54 -17.64
C PRO A 134 13.86 8.70 -16.28
N ALA A 135 13.14 8.45 -15.18
CA ALA A 135 13.65 8.59 -13.83
C ALA A 135 14.42 7.34 -13.34
N LYS A 136 14.00 6.13 -13.72
CA LYS A 136 14.43 4.89 -13.06
C LYS A 136 14.90 3.77 -14.00
N THR A 137 14.91 3.99 -15.31
CA THR A 137 15.14 3.00 -16.40
C THR A 137 13.97 2.06 -16.67
N THR A 138 14.06 1.22 -17.71
CA THR A 138 12.99 0.30 -18.11
C THR A 138 12.74 -0.82 -17.09
N THR A 139 13.73 -1.16 -16.27
CA THR A 139 13.60 -2.17 -15.21
C THR A 139 12.50 -1.84 -14.21
N THR A 140 12.17 -0.55 -14.03
CA THR A 140 11.03 -0.12 -13.21
C THR A 140 9.73 -0.86 -13.57
N MET A 141 9.55 -1.22 -14.84
CA MET A 141 8.33 -1.88 -15.33
C MET A 141 8.32 -3.41 -15.10
N ALA A 142 9.36 -3.99 -14.47
CA ALA A 142 9.42 -5.42 -14.18
C ALA A 142 8.44 -5.81 -13.05
N TYR A 143 7.83 -7.00 -13.14
CA TYR A 143 7.04 -7.61 -12.06
C TYR A 143 7.28 -9.11 -11.94
N LEU A 144 6.84 -9.68 -10.81
CA LEU A 144 6.87 -11.09 -10.46
C LEU A 144 5.47 -11.71 -10.44
N THR A 145 5.36 -13.00 -10.71
CA THR A 145 4.11 -13.77 -10.61
C THR A 145 4.12 -14.73 -9.43
N ARG A 146 2.99 -15.43 -9.24
CA ARG A 146 2.86 -16.51 -8.27
C ARG A 146 3.95 -17.57 -8.41
N GLU A 147 4.35 -17.90 -9.63
CA GLU A 147 5.38 -18.92 -9.88
C GLU A 147 6.76 -18.45 -9.39
N ASP A 148 7.00 -17.15 -9.36
CA ASP A 148 8.28 -16.55 -8.97
C ASP A 148 8.42 -16.43 -7.45
N ILE A 149 7.36 -15.97 -6.78
CA ILE A 149 7.27 -15.73 -5.33
C ILE A 149 6.06 -16.44 -4.70
N PRO A 150 5.98 -17.78 -4.79
CA PRO A 150 4.79 -18.53 -4.41
C PRO A 150 4.47 -18.41 -2.93
N PHE A 151 5.47 -18.20 -2.08
CA PHE A 151 5.29 -17.99 -0.64
C PHE A 151 4.52 -16.70 -0.32
N HIS A 152 4.92 -15.57 -0.91
CA HIS A 152 4.25 -14.28 -0.72
C HIS A 152 2.80 -14.31 -1.22
N TYR A 153 2.55 -14.94 -2.38
CA TYR A 153 1.18 -15.15 -2.89
C TYR A 153 0.34 -16.03 -1.96
N ALA A 154 0.96 -17.06 -1.38
CA ALA A 154 0.27 -17.95 -0.47
C ALA A 154 -0.04 -17.28 0.89
N LEU A 155 0.80 -16.36 1.37
CA LEU A 155 0.47 -15.47 2.49
C LEU A 155 -0.74 -14.58 2.17
N ALA A 156 -0.77 -13.99 0.97
CA ALA A 156 -1.89 -13.16 0.52
C ALA A 156 -3.19 -13.98 0.35
N ASP A 157 -3.10 -15.25 0.00
CA ASP A 157 -4.26 -16.15 -0.07
C ASP A 157 -4.73 -16.62 1.32
N ALA A 158 -3.82 -16.67 2.30
CA ALA A 158 -4.13 -17.06 3.66
C ALA A 158 -4.75 -15.94 4.48
N PHE A 159 -4.20 -14.73 4.37
CA PHE A 159 -4.51 -13.60 5.24
C PHE A 159 -4.99 -12.37 4.46
N THR A 160 -5.19 -11.26 5.16
CA THR A 160 -5.62 -10.01 4.55
C THR A 160 -4.43 -9.31 3.91
N ILE A 161 -4.55 -8.99 2.61
CA ILE A 161 -3.64 -8.09 1.89
C ILE A 161 -4.27 -6.69 1.79
N CYS A 162 -3.47 -5.65 2.00
CA CYS A 162 -3.89 -4.27 1.79
C CYS A 162 -3.37 -3.78 0.44
N ASP A 163 -4.27 -3.46 -0.50
CA ASP A 163 -3.91 -3.04 -1.87
C ASP A 163 -3.97 -1.52 -2.09
N ALA A 164 -4.08 -0.77 -0.99
CA ALA A 164 -4.01 0.70 -0.93
C ALA A 164 -3.08 1.17 0.22
N TYR A 165 -2.03 0.39 0.50
CA TYR A 165 -0.98 0.74 1.46
C TYR A 165 0.22 1.36 0.72
N HIS A 166 0.60 2.57 1.11
CA HIS A 166 1.63 3.37 0.46
C HIS A 166 2.88 3.49 1.34
N CYS A 167 4.06 3.61 0.73
CA CYS A 167 5.19 4.13 1.50
C CYS A 167 4.88 5.57 1.94
N SER A 168 5.34 5.95 3.13
CA SER A 168 4.95 7.24 3.72
C SER A 168 5.59 8.43 3.01
N MET A 169 6.77 8.27 2.41
CA MET A 169 7.51 9.31 1.70
C MET A 169 7.85 8.90 0.26
N LEU A 170 7.82 9.87 -0.66
CA LEU A 170 8.38 9.81 -2.01
C LEU A 170 9.92 9.85 -1.98
N SER A 171 10.56 8.95 -1.23
CA SER A 171 12.01 8.90 -1.07
C SER A 171 12.49 7.53 -0.61
N SER A 172 13.78 7.45 -0.28
CA SER A 172 14.55 6.29 0.13
C SER A 172 14.08 5.66 1.44
N THR A 173 14.75 4.57 1.80
CA THR A 173 14.54 3.73 2.98
C THR A 173 14.36 4.47 4.30
N ASP A 174 15.37 5.24 4.69
CA ASP A 174 15.47 5.77 6.05
C ASP A 174 14.32 6.71 6.40
N PRO A 175 13.95 7.69 5.54
CA PRO A 175 12.78 8.53 5.77
C PRO A 175 11.48 7.74 5.93
N ASN A 176 11.29 6.65 5.17
CA ASN A 176 10.13 5.77 5.31
C ASN A 176 10.15 5.00 6.63
N ARG A 177 11.30 4.47 7.04
CA ARG A 177 11.47 3.83 8.36
C ARG A 177 11.31 4.83 9.52
N TYR A 178 11.66 6.11 9.35
CA TYR A 178 11.37 7.15 10.35
C TYR A 178 9.86 7.40 10.52
N TYR A 179 9.05 7.28 9.46
CA TYR A 179 7.59 7.31 9.61
C TYR A 179 7.07 6.10 10.40
N LEU A 180 7.63 4.90 10.21
CA LEU A 180 7.30 3.72 11.03
C LEU A 180 7.65 3.95 12.51
N TYR A 181 8.88 4.37 12.79
CA TYR A 181 9.38 4.49 14.16
C TYR A 181 8.92 5.74 14.88
N THR A 182 8.57 6.80 14.17
CA THR A 182 8.35 8.10 14.80
C THR A 182 7.09 8.82 14.32
N GLY A 183 6.46 8.39 13.21
CA GLY A 183 5.26 9.03 12.65
C GLY A 183 5.54 10.21 11.71
N TYR A 184 6.81 10.62 11.56
CA TYR A 184 7.28 11.64 10.62
C TYR A 184 8.80 11.53 10.39
N ALA A 185 9.39 12.41 9.57
CA ALA A 185 10.83 12.43 9.28
C ALA A 185 11.49 13.77 9.69
N GLY A 186 11.07 14.35 10.82
CA GLY A 186 11.58 15.66 11.24
C GLY A 186 11.03 16.82 10.40
N ASN A 187 9.81 16.68 9.85
CA ASN A 187 9.20 17.56 8.85
C ASN A 187 9.10 19.05 9.27
N ASP A 188 9.19 19.36 10.56
CA ASP A 188 9.16 20.74 11.08
C ASP A 188 10.55 21.43 11.08
N GLY A 189 11.58 20.75 10.56
CA GLY A 189 12.94 21.28 10.47
C GLY A 189 13.72 21.28 11.79
N LYS A 190 13.19 20.63 12.83
CA LYS A 190 13.83 20.56 14.15
C LYS A 190 14.50 19.22 14.38
N GLY A 191 15.39 19.19 15.37
CA GLY A 191 16.04 17.95 15.81
C GLY A 191 16.93 17.28 14.75
N GLY A 192 17.41 18.04 13.76
CA GLY A 192 18.23 17.52 12.66
C GLY A 192 17.45 17.17 11.39
N GLY A 193 16.12 17.34 11.37
CA GLY A 193 15.30 17.19 10.17
C GLY A 193 15.16 18.47 9.34
N PRO A 194 14.37 18.44 8.24
CA PRO A 194 13.74 17.24 7.69
C PRO A 194 14.77 16.30 7.06
N VAL A 195 14.53 15.00 7.18
CA VAL A 195 15.38 13.97 6.55
C VAL A 195 14.69 13.51 5.26
N LEU A 196 15.41 13.64 4.16
CA LEU A 196 14.88 13.46 2.82
C LEU A 196 15.59 12.34 2.06
N GLY A 197 16.66 11.76 2.61
CA GLY A 197 17.33 10.58 2.09
C GLY A 197 17.98 9.77 3.23
N ASN A 198 19.02 9.00 2.91
CA ASN A 198 19.70 8.12 3.84
C ASN A 198 20.90 8.83 4.51
N GLU A 199 20.69 10.03 5.06
CA GLU A 199 21.80 10.83 5.62
C GLU A 199 22.37 10.27 6.94
N GLU A 200 21.57 9.52 7.72
CA GLU A 200 21.99 8.87 8.97
C GLU A 200 22.73 9.81 9.94
N ALA A 201 22.35 11.09 9.99
CA ALA A 201 23.21 12.15 10.54
C ALA A 201 23.19 12.25 12.08
N GLY A 202 22.17 11.71 12.76
CA GLY A 202 21.99 11.87 14.21
C GLY A 202 20.86 12.82 14.56
N TYR A 203 19.75 12.27 15.01
CA TYR A 203 18.49 13.01 15.15
C TYR A 203 18.01 13.12 16.61
N ALA A 204 17.24 14.16 16.94
CA ALA A 204 16.88 14.49 18.33
C ALA A 204 15.37 14.65 18.58
N TRP A 205 14.50 14.37 17.61
CA TRP A 205 13.07 14.33 17.87
C TRP A 205 12.66 13.02 18.56
N SER A 206 11.50 13.03 19.22
CA SER A 206 10.98 11.86 19.94
C SER A 206 10.61 10.74 18.99
N THR A 207 11.05 9.53 19.29
CA THR A 207 10.60 8.31 18.62
C THR A 207 9.34 7.74 19.30
N PHE A 208 8.61 6.87 18.62
CA PHE A 208 7.43 6.22 19.20
C PHE A 208 7.77 5.19 20.29
N PRO A 209 8.86 4.38 20.18
CA PRO A 209 9.29 3.53 21.29
C PRO A 209 9.58 4.31 22.59
N GLU A 210 10.10 5.53 22.53
CA GLU A 210 10.24 6.40 23.72
C GLU A 210 8.88 6.77 24.34
N VAL A 211 7.87 7.02 23.50
CA VAL A 211 6.50 7.31 23.95
C VAL A 211 5.88 6.06 24.59
N LEU A 212 6.08 4.89 23.98
CA LEU A 212 5.61 3.59 24.50
C LEU A 212 6.28 3.24 25.84
N GLU A 213 7.60 3.42 25.94
CA GLU A 213 8.36 3.22 27.18
C GLU A 213 7.78 4.05 28.32
N LYS A 214 7.54 5.34 28.06
CA LYS A 214 6.98 6.26 29.05
C LYS A 214 5.55 5.88 29.47
N ALA A 215 4.78 5.28 28.57
CA ALA A 215 3.43 4.81 28.83
C ALA A 215 3.38 3.42 29.50
N GLY A 216 4.52 2.76 29.69
CA GLY A 216 4.59 1.41 30.23
C GLY A 216 4.14 0.32 29.26
N VAL A 217 4.09 0.61 27.96
CA VAL A 217 3.83 -0.39 26.92
C VAL A 217 5.16 -1.06 26.57
N SER A 218 5.26 -2.38 26.76
CA SER A 218 6.51 -3.10 26.55
C SER A 218 6.86 -3.18 25.07
N TRP A 219 8.13 -2.95 24.74
CA TRP A 219 8.62 -3.04 23.37
C TRP A 219 10.06 -3.56 23.26
N LYS A 220 10.43 -4.07 22.08
CA LYS A 220 11.80 -4.51 21.74
C LYS A 220 12.02 -4.56 20.22
N VAL A 221 13.26 -4.38 19.78
CA VAL A 221 13.72 -4.70 18.42
C VAL A 221 14.46 -6.05 18.45
N TYR A 222 14.06 -6.99 17.61
CA TYR A 222 14.78 -8.25 17.35
C TYR A 222 15.60 -8.10 16.07
N GLN A 223 16.90 -8.34 16.18
CA GLN A 223 17.88 -8.14 15.11
C GLN A 223 19.15 -8.92 15.43
N ASP A 224 20.05 -9.04 14.45
CA ASP A 224 21.43 -9.46 14.67
C ASP A 224 22.33 -8.23 14.91
N ILE A 225 23.31 -8.35 15.81
CA ILE A 225 24.21 -7.23 16.12
C ILE A 225 25.30 -7.03 15.07
N GLY A 226 25.55 -8.01 14.20
CA GLY A 226 26.63 -7.97 13.23
C GLY A 226 27.98 -7.73 13.88
N THR A 227 28.67 -6.68 13.45
CA THR A 227 29.94 -6.22 14.03
C THR A 227 29.77 -5.26 15.22
N GLY A 228 28.54 -4.85 15.52
CA GLY A 228 28.17 -4.01 16.66
C GLY A 228 27.08 -2.97 16.33
N LEU A 229 26.19 -2.69 17.29
CA LEU A 229 25.14 -1.66 17.16
C LEU A 229 25.59 -0.33 17.79
N ASP A 230 26.82 0.05 17.49
CA ASP A 230 27.45 1.28 17.94
C ASP A 230 28.29 1.92 16.83
N ALA A 231 28.90 3.07 17.11
CA ALA A 231 29.68 3.79 16.11
C ALA A 231 30.90 2.99 15.58
N ALA A 232 31.45 2.07 16.37
CA ALA A 232 32.58 1.25 15.95
C ALA A 232 32.13 0.07 15.08
N GLY A 233 30.93 -0.46 15.33
CA GLY A 233 30.24 -1.45 14.50
C GLY A 233 29.37 -0.87 13.39
N SER A 234 29.54 0.42 13.07
CA SER A 234 28.76 1.12 12.02
C SER A 234 27.24 0.98 12.18
N TRP A 235 26.75 0.93 13.42
CA TRP A 235 25.31 0.86 13.72
C TRP A 235 24.57 -0.32 13.08
N GLY A 236 25.25 -1.46 12.88
CA GLY A 236 24.65 -2.67 12.31
C GLY A 236 24.86 -2.83 10.80
N TRP A 237 25.50 -1.85 10.15
CA TRP A 237 26.08 -2.03 8.82
C TRP A 237 27.29 -2.96 8.87
N THR A 238 27.31 -3.94 7.98
CA THR A 238 28.39 -4.93 7.89
C THR A 238 28.82 -5.09 6.43
N GLY A 239 30.01 -5.66 6.21
CA GLY A 239 30.44 -6.09 4.87
C GLY A 239 30.01 -7.53 4.54
N ASP A 240 29.30 -8.19 5.44
CA ASP A 240 28.77 -9.54 5.27
C ASP A 240 27.25 -9.48 5.36
N ALA A 241 26.61 -9.55 4.18
CA ALA A 241 25.17 -9.41 4.01
C ALA A 241 24.32 -10.40 4.83
N PHE A 242 24.93 -11.44 5.42
CA PHE A 242 24.24 -12.44 6.24
C PHE A 242 24.24 -12.12 7.74
N ILE A 243 24.88 -11.04 8.19
CA ILE A 243 24.89 -10.62 9.60
C ILE A 243 24.58 -9.12 9.74
N GLY A 244 24.22 -8.71 10.95
CA GLY A 244 23.79 -7.35 11.25
C GLY A 244 22.33 -7.10 10.87
N ASN A 245 22.02 -5.85 10.60
CA ASN A 245 20.66 -5.40 10.33
C ASN A 245 20.56 -4.49 9.11
N TYR A 246 21.63 -4.31 8.33
CA TYR A 246 21.64 -3.49 7.12
C TYR A 246 21.18 -2.02 7.31
N GLY A 247 21.26 -1.47 8.53
CA GLY A 247 20.74 -0.14 8.83
C GLY A 247 19.22 -0.08 9.01
N ASP A 248 18.50 -1.20 8.87
CA ASP A 248 17.04 -1.31 8.94
C ASP A 248 16.45 -0.94 10.32
N ASN A 249 17.28 -0.93 11.36
CA ASN A 249 16.94 -0.37 12.66
C ASN A 249 17.33 1.11 12.74
N SER A 250 16.56 1.96 12.06
CA SER A 250 16.83 3.40 11.99
C SER A 250 16.73 4.14 13.35
N LEU A 251 16.27 3.48 14.43
CA LEU A 251 16.38 4.03 15.80
C LEU A 251 17.84 4.31 16.17
N LEU A 252 18.80 3.56 15.63
CA LEU A 252 20.23 3.72 15.88
C LEU A 252 20.78 5.06 15.36
N TYR A 253 20.02 5.76 14.52
CA TYR A 253 20.37 7.10 14.02
C TYR A 253 19.84 8.24 14.89
N PHE A 254 19.15 7.93 15.98
CA PHE A 254 18.70 8.93 16.95
C PHE A 254 19.69 9.08 18.11
N ASN A 255 19.99 10.32 18.46
CA ASN A 255 20.99 10.67 19.47
C ASN A 255 20.68 10.05 20.84
N GLN A 256 19.41 9.93 21.22
CA GLN A 256 19.00 9.23 22.43
C GLN A 256 19.42 7.74 22.46
N TYR A 257 19.41 7.05 21.32
CA TYR A 257 19.86 5.64 21.21
C TYR A 257 21.38 5.56 21.09
N ARG A 258 21.99 6.43 20.27
CA ARG A 258 23.45 6.52 20.13
C ARG A 258 24.14 6.73 21.47
N ASN A 259 23.55 7.56 22.32
CA ASN A 259 24.08 7.90 23.64
C ASN A 259 23.58 6.97 24.77
N ALA A 260 22.62 6.08 24.51
CA ALA A 260 22.12 5.13 25.49
C ALA A 260 23.25 4.24 26.04
N LYS A 261 23.15 3.88 27.32
CA LYS A 261 24.13 3.05 28.04
C LYS A 261 23.49 1.73 28.43
N ALA A 262 24.29 0.68 28.50
CA ALA A 262 23.85 -0.63 28.98
C ALA A 262 23.09 -0.51 30.31
N GLY A 263 21.98 -1.23 30.43
CA GLY A 263 21.04 -1.14 31.55
C GLY A 263 19.98 -0.04 31.41
N SER A 264 20.04 0.81 30.37
CA SER A 264 18.93 1.69 30.03
C SER A 264 17.96 0.98 29.07
N PRO A 265 16.63 1.25 29.16
CA PRO A 265 15.68 0.61 28.27
C PRO A 265 15.97 0.82 26.78
N LEU A 266 16.42 2.02 26.38
CA LEU A 266 16.74 2.30 24.97
C LEU A 266 17.93 1.49 24.47
N TYR A 267 18.94 1.26 25.31
CA TYR A 267 20.07 0.41 24.94
C TYR A 267 19.62 -1.06 24.90
N ASP A 268 19.05 -1.55 26.00
CA ASP A 268 18.76 -2.98 26.15
C ASP A 268 17.75 -3.49 25.13
N LYS A 269 16.78 -2.64 24.72
CA LYS A 269 15.68 -3.01 23.81
C LYS A 269 15.95 -2.72 22.32
N ALA A 270 16.94 -1.89 21.98
CA ALA A 270 17.21 -1.51 20.58
C ALA A 270 18.68 -1.66 20.14
N ARG A 271 19.61 -1.87 21.07
CA ARG A 271 21.07 -1.99 20.81
C ARG A 271 21.64 -3.34 21.24
N THR A 272 20.77 -4.31 21.45
CA THR A 272 21.12 -5.71 21.66
C THR A 272 20.43 -6.57 20.60
N GLY A 273 20.89 -7.81 20.45
CA GLY A 273 20.44 -8.72 19.42
C GLY A 273 21.20 -10.04 19.51
N THR A 274 20.94 -10.94 18.57
CA THR A 274 21.73 -12.16 18.40
C THR A 274 23.14 -11.80 17.95
N HIS A 275 24.11 -12.69 18.16
CA HIS A 275 25.44 -12.60 17.58
C HIS A 275 25.71 -13.82 16.69
N VAL A 276 25.18 -13.78 15.48
CA VAL A 276 25.24 -14.89 14.51
C VAL A 276 26.68 -15.22 14.14
N ALA A 277 27.53 -14.21 13.97
CA ALA A 277 28.98 -14.41 13.78
C ALA A 277 29.65 -15.13 14.96
N GLY A 278 29.05 -15.07 16.16
CA GLY A 278 29.46 -15.80 17.36
C GLY A 278 28.80 -17.16 17.56
N GLY A 279 27.89 -17.57 16.66
CA GLY A 279 27.24 -18.88 16.68
C GLY A 279 25.78 -18.90 17.16
N ASP A 280 25.18 -17.75 17.46
CA ASP A 280 23.74 -17.68 17.75
C ASP A 280 22.91 -17.93 16.47
N GLY A 281 21.68 -18.44 16.62
CA GLY A 281 20.69 -18.42 15.55
C GLY A 281 19.95 -17.09 15.47
N TYR A 282 19.63 -16.63 14.24
CA TYR A 282 18.93 -15.35 13.99
C TYR A 282 17.67 -15.12 14.83
N PHE A 283 16.94 -16.19 15.13
CA PHE A 283 15.63 -16.14 15.78
C PHE A 283 15.65 -16.63 17.22
N ASP A 284 16.82 -16.96 17.78
CA ASP A 284 16.95 -17.61 19.09
C ASP A 284 16.31 -16.76 20.19
N GLN A 285 16.55 -15.45 20.17
CA GLN A 285 15.96 -14.53 21.17
C GLN A 285 14.45 -14.38 21.01
N LEU A 286 13.95 -14.23 19.77
CA LEU A 286 12.51 -14.12 19.50
C LEU A 286 11.79 -15.39 19.97
N ARG A 287 12.32 -16.56 19.58
CA ARG A 287 11.77 -17.86 19.95
C ARG A 287 11.81 -18.08 21.46
N ALA A 288 12.90 -17.69 22.13
CA ALA A 288 13.01 -17.79 23.59
C ALA A 288 11.98 -16.91 24.31
N ASP A 289 11.79 -15.66 23.85
CA ASP A 289 10.81 -14.74 24.44
C ASP A 289 9.37 -15.23 24.20
N VAL A 290 9.06 -15.80 23.02
CA VAL A 290 7.76 -16.43 22.74
C VAL A 290 7.51 -17.62 23.68
N LEU A 291 8.44 -18.59 23.75
CA LEU A 291 8.28 -19.79 24.56
C LEU A 291 8.25 -19.51 26.08
N ALA A 292 8.80 -18.38 26.50
CA ALA A 292 8.79 -17.95 27.90
C ALA A 292 7.57 -17.07 28.26
N GLY A 293 6.66 -16.79 27.32
CA GLY A 293 5.55 -15.85 27.54
C GLY A 293 6.02 -14.41 27.80
N LYS A 294 7.14 -14.01 27.19
CA LYS A 294 7.81 -12.71 27.36
C LYS A 294 7.85 -11.85 26.10
N LEU A 295 7.15 -12.26 25.03
CA LEU A 295 7.01 -11.43 23.84
C LEU A 295 6.47 -10.03 24.24
N PRO A 296 7.12 -8.92 23.85
CA PRO A 296 6.62 -7.58 24.17
C PRO A 296 5.27 -7.29 23.52
N GLN A 297 4.58 -6.27 24.03
CA GLN A 297 3.35 -5.77 23.41
C GLN A 297 3.60 -5.22 22.00
N VAL A 298 4.78 -4.63 21.75
CA VAL A 298 5.21 -4.15 20.43
C VAL A 298 6.61 -4.66 20.10
N SER A 299 6.75 -5.39 19.01
CA SER A 299 8.03 -5.94 18.56
C SER A 299 8.34 -5.49 17.14
N TRP A 300 9.54 -4.99 16.89
CA TRP A 300 10.05 -4.77 15.54
C TRP A 300 11.12 -5.79 15.21
N ILE A 301 11.21 -6.17 13.94
CA ILE A 301 12.21 -7.12 13.44
C ILE A 301 13.01 -6.43 12.34
N ALA A 302 14.34 -6.50 12.44
CA ALA A 302 15.26 -6.03 11.40
C ALA A 302 16.12 -7.21 10.91
N ALA A 303 16.11 -7.42 9.60
CA ALA A 303 16.80 -8.55 8.96
C ALA A 303 18.20 -8.13 8.48
N PRO A 304 19.15 -9.07 8.35
CA PRO A 304 20.36 -8.84 7.57
C PRO A 304 20.02 -8.59 6.09
N GLU A 305 20.93 -7.93 5.37
CA GLU A 305 20.77 -7.52 3.96
C GLU A 305 20.27 -8.66 3.04
N ALA A 306 20.90 -9.84 3.13
CA ALA A 306 20.58 -10.97 2.27
C ALA A 306 19.14 -11.49 2.46
N PHE A 307 18.47 -11.06 3.53
CA PHE A 307 17.14 -11.51 3.95
C PHE A 307 16.11 -10.39 4.03
N CYS A 308 16.54 -9.13 4.00
CA CYS A 308 15.63 -7.98 4.03
C CYS A 308 14.89 -7.80 2.70
N GLU A 309 15.24 -8.57 1.67
CA GLU A 309 14.71 -8.49 0.30
C GLU A 309 15.20 -7.29 -0.51
N HIS A 310 16.10 -6.43 -0.03
CA HIS A 310 16.64 -5.32 -0.84
C HIS A 310 17.07 -5.80 -2.24
N PRO A 311 16.70 -5.11 -3.33
CA PRO A 311 17.15 -5.46 -4.68
C PRO A 311 18.67 -5.58 -4.77
N ASN A 312 19.13 -6.39 -5.71
CA ASN A 312 20.41 -7.11 -5.68
C ASN A 312 20.44 -8.28 -4.68
N TRP A 313 19.33 -8.63 -4.03
CA TRP A 313 19.14 -9.90 -3.35
C TRP A 313 17.83 -10.58 -3.77
N PRO A 314 17.77 -11.93 -3.75
CA PRO A 314 16.57 -12.64 -4.15
C PRO A 314 15.40 -12.48 -3.16
N ALA A 315 14.21 -12.20 -3.71
CA ALA A 315 12.95 -12.17 -2.96
C ALA A 315 12.71 -13.44 -2.13
N ASN A 316 13.07 -14.60 -2.69
CA ASN A 316 12.84 -15.88 -2.02
C ASN A 316 13.75 -16.10 -0.79
N TYR A 317 14.90 -15.42 -0.66
CA TYR A 317 15.69 -15.47 0.57
C TYR A 317 14.94 -14.81 1.73
N GLY A 318 14.27 -13.68 1.47
CA GLY A 318 13.37 -13.06 2.44
C GLY A 318 12.13 -13.91 2.72
N ALA A 319 11.59 -14.62 1.73
CA ALA A 319 10.52 -15.60 1.98
C ALA A 319 10.93 -16.64 3.04
N TRP A 320 12.18 -17.14 2.98
CA TRP A 320 12.70 -18.00 4.04
C TRP A 320 12.75 -17.28 5.39
N TYR A 321 13.31 -16.07 5.46
CA TYR A 321 13.42 -15.32 6.72
C TYR A 321 12.05 -15.04 7.35
N VAL A 322 11.08 -14.56 6.56
CA VAL A 322 9.68 -14.35 6.96
C VAL A 322 9.08 -15.65 7.50
N SER A 323 9.33 -16.79 6.84
CA SER A 323 8.83 -18.09 7.30
C SER A 323 9.37 -18.46 8.68
N GLN A 324 10.65 -18.16 8.95
CA GLN A 324 11.29 -18.46 10.23
C GLN A 324 10.81 -17.54 11.36
N VAL A 325 10.51 -16.27 11.07
CA VAL A 325 9.82 -15.37 12.01
C VAL A 325 8.47 -15.96 12.41
N LEU A 326 7.67 -16.42 11.45
CA LEU A 326 6.37 -17.03 11.72
C LEU A 326 6.50 -18.36 12.46
N ASP A 327 7.53 -19.17 12.17
CA ASP A 327 7.85 -20.38 12.92
C ASP A 327 8.20 -20.08 14.39
N ALA A 328 8.92 -18.98 14.66
CA ALA A 328 9.25 -18.55 16.01
C ALA A 328 8.00 -18.06 16.77
N LEU A 329 7.16 -17.23 16.14
CA LEU A 329 5.94 -16.70 16.76
C LEU A 329 4.88 -17.79 17.01
N THR A 330 4.79 -18.77 16.12
CA THR A 330 3.85 -19.90 16.27
C THR A 330 4.43 -21.04 17.10
N ALA A 331 5.65 -20.91 17.64
CA ALA A 331 6.25 -21.92 18.51
C ALA A 331 5.38 -22.17 19.75
N ASP A 332 4.73 -21.11 20.25
CA ASP A 332 3.65 -21.17 21.24
C ASP A 332 2.32 -20.72 20.61
N PRO A 333 1.36 -21.65 20.39
CA PRO A 333 0.03 -21.32 19.86
C PRO A 333 -0.72 -20.29 20.71
N ASP A 334 -0.52 -20.27 22.03
CA ASP A 334 -1.22 -19.35 22.92
C ASP A 334 -0.75 -17.90 22.71
N VAL A 335 0.53 -17.70 22.38
CA VAL A 335 1.08 -16.38 22.00
C VAL A 335 0.56 -15.98 20.62
N TRP A 336 0.67 -16.86 19.63
CA TRP A 336 0.21 -16.57 18.26
C TRP A 336 -1.29 -16.24 18.20
N SER A 337 -2.13 -16.93 18.99
CA SER A 337 -3.57 -16.70 19.06
C SER A 337 -3.96 -15.26 19.46
N ARG A 338 -3.00 -14.47 19.97
CA ARG A 338 -3.16 -13.08 20.40
C ARG A 338 -2.26 -12.09 19.66
N THR A 339 -1.63 -12.53 18.57
CA THR A 339 -0.63 -11.75 17.84
C THR A 339 -1.18 -11.20 16.53
N ALA A 340 -0.83 -9.96 16.22
CA ALA A 340 -0.96 -9.36 14.90
C ALA A 340 0.44 -9.10 14.33
N VAL A 341 0.75 -9.71 13.19
CA VAL A 341 1.99 -9.45 12.45
C VAL A 341 1.69 -8.56 11.24
N PHE A 342 2.43 -7.48 11.10
CA PHE A 342 2.44 -6.62 9.92
C PHE A 342 3.71 -6.89 9.13
N LEU A 343 3.56 -7.51 7.96
CA LEU A 343 4.62 -7.67 6.97
C LEU A 343 4.44 -6.60 5.90
N THR A 344 5.35 -5.64 5.86
CA THR A 344 5.33 -4.50 4.94
C THR A 344 6.70 -4.29 4.31
N TYR A 345 6.78 -3.38 3.36
CA TYR A 345 8.05 -2.85 2.84
C TYR A 345 8.15 -1.37 3.18
N ASP A 346 9.36 -0.85 3.20
CA ASP A 346 9.70 0.55 3.48
C ASP A 346 9.40 1.46 2.27
N GLU A 347 9.85 1.10 1.07
CA GLU A 347 9.55 1.79 -0.17
C GLU A 347 9.60 0.81 -1.38
N ASN A 348 9.55 1.34 -2.60
CA ASN A 348 9.26 0.58 -3.80
C ASN A 348 10.50 0.20 -4.64
N ASP A 349 11.72 0.50 -4.20
CA ASP A 349 13.02 0.48 -4.90
C ASP A 349 13.13 1.43 -6.09
N GLY A 350 11.97 1.86 -6.60
CA GLY A 350 11.84 2.38 -7.94
C GLY A 350 11.12 1.46 -8.91
N PHE A 351 10.62 0.30 -8.50
CA PHE A 351 9.65 -0.46 -9.30
C PHE A 351 8.33 0.29 -9.43
N PHE A 352 7.72 0.16 -10.60
CA PHE A 352 6.50 0.83 -10.99
C PHE A 352 5.31 0.33 -10.15
N ASP A 353 4.46 1.28 -9.76
CA ASP A 353 3.11 1.03 -9.29
C ASP A 353 2.16 1.93 -10.08
N HIS A 354 0.97 1.44 -10.41
CA HIS A 354 0.04 2.16 -11.27
C HIS A 354 -0.87 3.15 -10.54
N VAL A 355 -1.01 3.03 -9.21
CA VAL A 355 -1.92 3.90 -8.45
C VAL A 355 -1.19 5.19 -8.11
N VAL A 356 -1.65 6.29 -8.69
CA VAL A 356 -1.17 7.63 -8.30
C VAL A 356 -1.42 7.82 -6.81
N PRO A 357 -0.39 8.04 -5.98
CA PRO A 357 -0.57 8.08 -4.55
C PRO A 357 -1.34 9.34 -4.12
N PRO A 358 -2.09 9.29 -3.01
CA PRO A 358 -2.61 10.50 -2.39
C PRO A 358 -1.50 11.47 -2.01
N PHE A 359 -1.62 12.75 -2.34
CA PHE A 359 -0.69 13.80 -1.90
C PHE A 359 -1.44 15.10 -1.56
N PRO A 360 -0.94 15.92 -0.62
CA PRO A 360 -1.59 17.17 -0.24
C PRO A 360 -1.44 18.25 -1.34
N PRO A 361 -2.40 19.19 -1.43
CA PRO A 361 -2.24 20.36 -2.31
C PRO A 361 -1.11 21.28 -1.84
N ALA A 362 -0.18 21.58 -2.75
CA ALA A 362 0.96 22.47 -2.46
C ALA A 362 0.56 23.96 -2.26
N SER A 363 -0.62 24.35 -2.75
CA SER A 363 -1.21 25.68 -2.54
C SER A 363 -2.68 25.65 -2.91
N ALA A 364 -3.44 26.66 -2.51
CA ALA A 364 -4.85 26.81 -2.89
C ALA A 364 -5.10 26.87 -4.41
N ALA A 365 -4.10 27.25 -5.20
CA ALA A 365 -4.18 27.24 -6.67
C ALA A 365 -3.94 25.85 -7.29
N ARG A 366 -3.44 24.90 -6.49
CA ARG A 366 -3.14 23.52 -6.90
C ARG A 366 -4.11 22.50 -6.29
N GLY A 367 -5.22 22.95 -5.72
CA GLY A 367 -6.19 22.11 -5.02
C GLY A 367 -6.45 22.62 -3.60
N LEU A 368 -7.35 21.95 -2.88
CA LEU A 368 -7.81 22.40 -1.56
C LEU A 368 -7.89 21.25 -0.56
N SER A 369 -7.79 21.57 0.73
CA SER A 369 -7.90 20.60 1.81
C SER A 369 -8.78 21.16 2.93
N THR A 370 -9.63 20.33 3.54
CA THR A 370 -10.36 20.69 4.76
C THR A 370 -9.52 20.55 6.03
N VAL A 371 -8.38 19.85 5.95
CA VAL A 371 -7.42 19.61 7.03
C VAL A 371 -6.10 20.32 6.76
N ASP A 372 -5.36 20.68 7.81
CA ASP A 372 -4.03 21.25 7.69
C ASP A 372 -3.05 20.24 7.06
N VAL A 373 -2.33 20.70 6.02
CA VAL A 373 -1.37 19.91 5.24
C VAL A 373 0.07 20.38 5.37
N THR A 374 0.32 21.43 6.17
CA THR A 374 1.63 22.08 6.25
C THR A 374 2.76 21.13 6.63
N GLN A 375 2.51 20.19 7.54
CA GLN A 375 3.49 19.19 7.97
C GLN A 375 3.77 18.10 6.93
N ASP A 376 3.00 18.01 5.85
CA ASP A 376 3.20 17.06 4.74
C ASP A 376 3.73 17.74 3.47
N LEU A 377 4.15 19.00 3.57
CA LEU A 377 4.77 19.77 2.49
C LEU A 377 6.20 20.19 2.87
N TYR A 378 7.18 19.78 2.07
CA TYR A 378 8.54 20.28 2.15
C TYR A 378 8.68 21.55 1.31
N THR A 379 9.03 22.67 1.95
CA THR A 379 9.10 24.00 1.32
C THR A 379 10.44 24.32 0.65
N GLY A 380 11.38 23.37 0.61
CA GLY A 380 12.75 23.62 0.17
C GLY A 380 13.67 24.12 1.29
N GLY A 381 14.96 24.32 0.97
CA GLY A 381 15.97 24.88 1.88
C GLY A 381 17.15 23.96 2.18
N VAL A 382 16.99 22.65 1.97
CA VAL A 382 18.07 21.66 2.00
C VAL A 382 18.67 21.52 0.60
N SER A 383 19.99 21.69 0.50
CA SER A 383 20.73 21.56 -0.77
C SER A 383 20.53 20.18 -1.38
N GLY A 384 20.28 20.11 -2.69
CA GLY A 384 20.05 18.86 -3.41
C GLY A 384 18.60 18.37 -3.46
N TYR A 385 17.69 18.97 -2.66
CA TYR A 385 16.30 18.56 -2.59
C TYR A 385 15.34 19.67 -3.06
N ALA A 386 14.50 19.35 -4.05
CA ALA A 386 13.45 20.23 -4.53
C ALA A 386 12.24 20.24 -3.58
N ALA A 387 11.56 21.39 -3.47
CA ALA A 387 10.31 21.50 -2.73
C ALA A 387 9.23 20.58 -3.33
N GLY A 388 8.38 20.01 -2.48
CA GLY A 388 7.36 19.05 -2.87
C GLY A 388 6.62 18.44 -1.68
N PRO A 389 5.54 17.69 -1.90
CA PRO A 389 4.91 16.91 -0.83
C PRO A 389 5.89 15.85 -0.33
N TYR A 390 5.88 15.55 0.97
CA TYR A 390 6.64 14.41 1.48
C TYR A 390 6.09 13.10 0.92
N GLY A 391 4.77 12.96 0.84
CA GLY A 391 4.13 11.74 0.35
C GLY A 391 2.62 11.92 0.18
N LEU A 392 1.85 10.85 0.05
CA LEU A 392 2.30 9.44 0.10
C LEU A 392 3.13 9.07 -1.14
N GLY A 393 3.94 8.01 -1.03
CA GLY A 393 4.69 7.44 -2.14
C GLY A 393 3.97 6.27 -2.82
N PRO A 394 4.60 5.59 -3.78
CA PRO A 394 4.04 4.42 -4.45
C PRO A 394 3.54 3.35 -3.46
N ARG A 395 2.60 2.52 -3.91
CA ARG A 395 2.13 1.42 -3.06
C ARG A 395 3.23 0.41 -2.82
N VAL A 396 3.28 -0.09 -1.60
CA VAL A 396 4.16 -1.20 -1.19
C VAL A 396 3.30 -2.31 -0.59
N PRO A 397 3.75 -3.58 -0.63
CA PRO A 397 2.98 -4.65 -0.03
C PRO A 397 2.73 -4.43 1.46
N MET A 398 1.53 -4.79 1.89
CA MET A 398 1.16 -4.91 3.30
C MET A 398 0.29 -6.14 3.49
N LEU A 399 0.80 -7.10 4.24
CA LEU A 399 0.11 -8.32 4.63
C LEU A 399 -0.11 -8.29 6.14
N VAL A 400 -1.37 -8.42 6.55
CA VAL A 400 -1.77 -8.51 7.96
C VAL A 400 -1.88 -9.98 8.30
N LEU A 401 -0.90 -10.56 8.98
CA LEU A 401 -0.85 -11.99 9.33
C LEU A 401 -1.29 -12.17 10.78
N SER A 402 -2.46 -12.74 10.98
CA SER A 402 -3.09 -12.86 12.30
C SER A 402 -4.25 -13.85 12.25
N PRO A 403 -4.60 -14.50 13.36
CA PRO A 403 -5.83 -15.30 13.42
C PRO A 403 -7.09 -14.54 12.96
N TRP A 404 -7.17 -13.24 13.24
CA TRP A 404 -8.28 -12.36 12.88
C TRP A 404 -8.27 -11.84 11.44
N SER A 405 -7.21 -12.11 10.67
CA SER A 405 -7.08 -11.66 9.29
C SER A 405 -7.15 -12.79 8.26
N THR A 406 -7.37 -14.03 8.72
CA THR A 406 -7.46 -15.23 7.86
C THR A 406 -8.62 -15.18 6.86
N GLY A 407 -8.49 -15.90 5.75
CA GLY A 407 -9.49 -16.06 4.70
C GLY A 407 -9.20 -15.33 3.39
N GLY A 408 -7.96 -14.88 3.18
CA GLY A 408 -7.50 -14.33 1.89
C GLY A 408 -8.22 -13.04 1.49
N TRP A 409 -8.49 -12.15 2.44
CA TRP A 409 -9.24 -10.92 2.19
C TRP A 409 -8.38 -9.84 1.50
N VAL A 410 -9.03 -8.87 0.84
CA VAL A 410 -8.40 -7.60 0.44
C VAL A 410 -8.98 -6.45 1.27
N CYS A 411 -8.12 -5.51 1.65
CA CYS A 411 -8.51 -4.24 2.26
C CYS A 411 -8.01 -3.07 1.39
N SER A 412 -8.95 -2.29 0.85
CA SER A 412 -8.66 -1.17 -0.06
C SER A 412 -8.83 0.21 0.59
N GLN A 413 -8.73 0.28 1.92
CA GLN A 413 -8.61 1.55 2.64
C GLN A 413 -7.21 2.12 2.43
N THR A 414 -7.11 3.43 2.22
CA THR A 414 -5.82 4.12 2.13
C THR A 414 -5.05 4.02 3.45
N PHE A 415 -3.83 3.53 3.38
CA PHE A 415 -2.88 3.39 4.49
C PHE A 415 -1.48 3.83 4.09
N ASP A 416 -0.64 4.02 5.10
CA ASP A 416 0.81 4.24 5.01
C ASP A 416 1.52 3.71 6.27
N HIS A 417 2.83 3.94 6.44
CA HIS A 417 3.54 3.47 7.64
C HIS A 417 3.03 4.08 8.95
N THR A 418 2.45 5.29 8.92
CA THR A 418 1.80 5.85 10.12
C THR A 418 0.54 5.07 10.52
N SER A 419 -0.01 4.26 9.63
CA SER A 419 -1.16 3.39 9.94
C SER A 419 -0.78 2.29 10.95
N ILE A 420 0.46 1.81 10.94
CA ILE A 420 1.01 0.89 11.97
C ILE A 420 1.11 1.60 13.32
N VAL A 421 1.63 2.84 13.32
CA VAL A 421 1.67 3.68 14.53
C VAL A 421 0.25 3.83 15.09
N GLN A 422 -0.71 4.26 14.27
CA GLN A 422 -2.10 4.49 14.66
C GLN A 422 -2.81 3.21 15.17
N PHE A 423 -2.50 2.03 14.61
CA PHE A 423 -2.99 0.75 15.14
C PHE A 423 -2.52 0.53 16.58
N ILE A 424 -1.22 0.73 16.85
CA ILE A 424 -0.62 0.60 18.18
C ILE A 424 -1.22 1.66 19.13
N GLU A 425 -1.43 2.90 18.68
CA GLU A 425 -2.07 3.94 19.48
C GLU A 425 -3.46 3.51 19.95
N LYS A 426 -4.28 3.03 19.01
CA LYS A 426 -5.67 2.60 19.27
C LYS A 426 -5.72 1.36 20.15
N ARG A 427 -4.75 0.46 19.99
CA ARG A 427 -4.68 -0.76 20.78
C ARG A 427 -4.31 -0.49 22.23
N PHE A 428 -3.27 0.31 22.47
CA PHE A 428 -2.69 0.47 23.81
C PHE A 428 -3.01 1.82 24.48
N GLY A 429 -3.76 2.69 23.82
CA GLY A 429 -4.16 3.99 24.37
C GLY A 429 -3.03 5.01 24.46
N VAL A 430 -2.03 4.91 23.57
CA VAL A 430 -0.82 5.75 23.60
C VAL A 430 -0.72 6.56 22.31
N ARG A 431 -0.87 7.88 22.38
CA ARG A 431 -0.84 8.74 21.18
C ARG A 431 0.58 9.18 20.83
N ASN A 432 1.00 8.94 19.59
CA ASN A 432 2.20 9.53 18.99
C ASN A 432 1.91 10.99 18.58
N PRO A 433 2.68 11.97 19.09
CA PRO A 433 2.45 13.39 18.79
C PRO A 433 2.84 13.81 17.37
N ASN A 434 3.62 13.01 16.65
CA ASN A 434 4.26 13.41 15.40
C ASN A 434 3.43 13.09 14.15
N VAL A 435 2.46 12.18 14.22
CA VAL A 435 1.60 11.86 13.06
C VAL A 435 0.75 13.09 12.74
N SER A 436 0.94 13.64 11.53
CA SER A 436 0.35 14.90 11.10
C SER A 436 -1.18 14.86 11.05
N PRO A 437 -1.85 16.03 11.13
CA PRO A 437 -3.30 16.10 10.95
C PRO A 437 -3.78 15.50 9.62
N TRP A 438 -3.07 15.75 8.52
CA TRP A 438 -3.44 15.23 7.20
C TRP A 438 -3.36 13.69 7.14
N ARG A 439 -2.29 13.08 7.66
CA ARG A 439 -2.16 11.61 7.69
C ARG A 439 -3.21 10.95 8.57
N ARG A 440 -3.52 11.53 9.73
CA ARG A 440 -4.62 11.04 10.59
C ARG A 440 -5.99 11.11 9.92
N ALA A 441 -6.19 12.07 9.01
CA ALA A 441 -7.43 12.19 8.27
C ALA A 441 -7.52 11.17 7.12
N VAL A 442 -6.45 11.00 6.34
CA VAL A 442 -6.47 10.23 5.08
C VAL A 442 -6.04 8.77 5.25
N CYS A 443 -5.07 8.48 6.11
CA CYS A 443 -4.52 7.14 6.33
C CYS A 443 -5.24 6.47 7.51
N GLY A 444 -5.84 5.31 7.25
CA GLY A 444 -6.53 4.54 8.28
C GLY A 444 -5.60 3.97 9.36
N ASP A 445 -6.17 3.32 10.37
CA ASP A 445 -5.44 2.76 11.52
C ASP A 445 -5.23 1.24 11.44
N LEU A 446 -5.31 0.66 10.23
CA LEU A 446 -5.28 -0.77 9.91
C LEU A 446 -6.39 -1.64 10.51
N THR A 447 -7.29 -1.12 11.37
CA THR A 447 -8.29 -1.97 12.03
C THR A 447 -9.32 -2.58 11.07
N SER A 448 -9.55 -1.96 9.91
CA SER A 448 -10.43 -2.50 8.85
C SER A 448 -9.82 -3.71 8.12
N ALA A 449 -8.53 -4.01 8.31
CA ALA A 449 -7.91 -5.22 7.77
C ALA A 449 -8.24 -6.49 8.57
N PHE A 450 -8.91 -6.36 9.72
CA PHE A 450 -9.23 -7.47 10.62
C PHE A 450 -10.73 -7.76 10.68
N ASP A 451 -11.08 -8.98 11.08
CA ASP A 451 -12.38 -9.32 11.63
C ASP A 451 -12.20 -9.94 13.02
N PHE A 452 -12.37 -9.13 14.05
CA PHE A 452 -12.22 -9.56 15.44
C PHE A 452 -13.37 -10.44 15.93
N THR A 453 -14.46 -10.57 15.16
CA THR A 453 -15.65 -11.34 15.55
C THR A 453 -15.62 -12.78 15.07
N ARG A 454 -14.74 -13.11 14.12
CA ARG A 454 -14.61 -14.46 13.55
C ARG A 454 -13.32 -15.12 13.98
N SER A 455 -13.42 -16.42 14.26
CA SER A 455 -12.27 -17.32 14.38
C SER A 455 -12.45 -18.48 13.39
N ASN A 456 -11.41 -18.73 12.59
CA ASN A 456 -11.22 -19.77 11.56
C ASN A 456 -11.78 -19.54 10.15
N ALA A 457 -10.84 -19.29 9.22
CA ALA A 457 -10.89 -19.84 7.86
C ALA A 457 -10.00 -21.11 7.81
N ALA A 458 -10.28 -22.03 6.89
CA ALA A 458 -9.41 -23.19 6.67
C ALA A 458 -7.98 -22.73 6.32
N ALA A 459 -6.97 -23.30 6.98
CA ALA A 459 -5.58 -23.01 6.66
C ALA A 459 -5.26 -23.45 5.22
N PRO A 460 -4.75 -22.54 4.35
CA PRO A 460 -4.31 -22.97 3.03
C PRO A 460 -3.08 -23.87 3.14
N THR A 461 -2.91 -24.74 2.15
CA THR A 461 -1.66 -25.49 1.95
C THR A 461 -0.62 -24.56 1.34
N LEU A 462 0.62 -24.62 1.82
CA LEU A 462 1.64 -23.63 1.48
C LEU A 462 2.89 -24.27 0.90
N PRO A 463 3.59 -23.56 0.01
CA PRO A 463 4.87 -24.02 -0.53
C PRO A 463 5.92 -24.03 0.58
N GLY A 464 6.80 -25.02 0.55
CA GLY A 464 7.96 -25.05 1.45
C GLY A 464 9.01 -24.01 1.07
N THR A 465 9.60 -23.36 2.07
CA THR A 465 10.67 -22.36 1.89
C THR A 465 12.07 -22.93 2.10
N GLY A 466 12.19 -24.22 2.44
CA GLY A 466 13.50 -24.85 2.71
C GLY A 466 14.46 -24.83 1.51
N GLY A 467 13.94 -24.74 0.28
CA GLY A 467 14.75 -24.56 -0.94
C GLY A 467 15.23 -23.12 -1.17
N TYR A 468 14.79 -22.16 -0.35
CA TYR A 468 15.17 -20.75 -0.43
C TYR A 468 16.18 -20.34 0.64
N VAL A 469 16.62 -21.30 1.47
CA VAL A 469 17.83 -21.10 2.28
C VAL A 469 18.97 -20.80 1.30
N PRO A 470 19.70 -19.68 1.48
CA PRO A 470 20.83 -19.36 0.62
C PRO A 470 21.79 -20.55 0.55
N PRO A 471 22.07 -21.11 -0.65
CA PRO A 471 22.89 -22.31 -0.77
C PRO A 471 24.38 -22.04 -0.45
N ASN A 472 24.80 -20.79 -0.59
CA ASN A 472 26.13 -20.24 -0.31
C ASN A 472 26.02 -18.74 0.02
N HIS A 473 27.06 -18.16 0.64
CA HIS A 473 27.13 -16.72 0.94
C HIS A 473 27.66 -15.90 -0.24
N ASP A 474 27.30 -16.28 -1.47
CA ASP A 474 27.79 -15.64 -2.70
C ASP A 474 26.76 -14.63 -3.23
N ASN A 475 27.26 -13.52 -3.81
CA ASN A 475 26.46 -12.58 -4.60
C ASN A 475 27.04 -12.50 -6.02
N PRO A 476 26.43 -13.16 -7.02
CA PRO A 476 26.96 -13.23 -8.38
C PRO A 476 26.81 -11.92 -9.19
N GLY A 477 26.24 -10.87 -8.58
CA GLY A 477 25.95 -9.60 -9.23
C GLY A 477 24.52 -9.50 -9.78
N SER A 478 24.12 -8.29 -10.12
CA SER A 478 22.73 -7.96 -10.42
C SER A 478 22.24 -8.49 -11.77
N TYR A 479 21.04 -9.07 -11.78
CA TYR A 479 20.28 -9.35 -12.99
C TYR A 479 19.56 -8.09 -13.46
N VAL A 480 19.76 -7.71 -14.72
CA VAL A 480 19.14 -6.54 -15.36
C VAL A 480 17.99 -7.01 -16.27
N PRO A 481 16.72 -6.83 -15.88
CA PRO A 481 15.58 -7.19 -16.71
C PRO A 481 15.58 -6.50 -18.07
N THR A 482 15.33 -7.28 -19.12
CA THR A 482 15.14 -6.77 -20.48
C THR A 482 13.65 -6.82 -20.85
N PRO A 483 13.01 -5.68 -21.21
CA PRO A 483 11.64 -5.69 -21.68
C PRO A 483 11.47 -6.50 -22.97
N PRO A 484 10.32 -7.16 -23.18
CA PRO A 484 10.03 -7.84 -24.44
C PRO A 484 9.91 -6.83 -25.60
N ALA A 485 10.29 -7.23 -26.81
CA ALA A 485 10.21 -6.37 -28.00
C ALA A 485 8.78 -5.92 -28.35
N ALA A 486 7.77 -6.75 -28.01
CA ALA A 486 6.35 -6.42 -28.12
C ALA A 486 5.70 -6.59 -26.75
N GLY A 487 5.52 -5.48 -26.03
CA GLY A 487 4.83 -5.45 -24.74
C GLY A 487 3.32 -5.66 -24.89
N ALA A 488 2.71 -6.29 -23.90
CA ALA A 488 1.27 -6.36 -23.72
C ALA A 488 0.96 -6.09 -22.24
N LEU A 489 -0.22 -5.53 -21.96
CA LEU A 489 -0.64 -5.35 -20.58
C LEU A 489 -0.75 -6.72 -19.90
N PRO A 490 -0.17 -6.89 -18.69
CA PRO A 490 -0.36 -8.12 -17.94
C PRO A 490 -1.83 -8.34 -17.63
N LYS A 491 -2.19 -9.61 -17.49
CA LYS A 491 -3.52 -10.00 -17.02
C LYS A 491 -3.43 -10.45 -15.57
N GLN A 492 -4.47 -10.19 -14.79
CA GLN A 492 -4.58 -10.74 -13.44
C GLN A 492 -5.09 -12.18 -13.46
N GLU A 493 -4.72 -12.94 -12.43
CA GLU A 493 -5.31 -14.24 -12.12
C GLU A 493 -6.86 -14.14 -12.08
N PRO A 494 -7.58 -15.14 -12.61
CA PRO A 494 -9.04 -15.12 -12.61
C PRO A 494 -9.63 -15.25 -11.21
N GLY A 495 -10.78 -14.61 -11.00
CA GLY A 495 -11.61 -14.78 -9.80
C GLY A 495 -11.67 -13.54 -8.91
N LEU A 496 -12.70 -13.52 -8.07
CA LEU A 496 -12.92 -12.49 -7.07
C LEU A 496 -12.24 -12.85 -5.74
N ARG A 497 -12.00 -11.82 -4.94
CA ARG A 497 -11.51 -11.93 -3.57
C ARG A 497 -12.54 -11.36 -2.61
N ASN A 498 -12.64 -11.90 -1.40
CA ASN A 498 -13.45 -11.29 -0.35
C ASN A 498 -12.85 -9.92 0.03
N ALA A 499 -13.67 -8.88 0.14
CA ALA A 499 -13.23 -7.52 0.42
C ALA A 499 -13.74 -7.03 1.78
N ARG A 500 -12.85 -6.39 2.55
CA ARG A 500 -13.19 -5.77 3.84
C ARG A 500 -14.15 -4.60 3.64
N ALA A 501 -15.02 -4.37 4.63
CA ALA A 501 -15.88 -3.20 4.63
C ALA A 501 -15.03 -1.95 4.87
N LEU A 502 -15.27 -0.88 4.11
CA LEU A 502 -14.47 0.34 4.18
C LEU A 502 -15.30 1.52 4.72
N PRO A 503 -14.65 2.56 5.28
CA PRO A 503 -15.33 3.69 5.93
C PRO A 503 -15.74 4.83 4.96
N TYR A 504 -15.90 4.55 3.67
CA TYR A 504 -16.09 5.56 2.64
C TYR A 504 -17.56 5.71 2.20
N ASP A 505 -18.03 6.95 2.13
CA ASP A 505 -19.25 7.34 1.41
C ASP A 505 -18.96 8.68 0.74
N LEU A 506 -18.74 8.64 -0.58
CA LEU A 506 -18.10 9.72 -1.32
C LEU A 506 -19.01 10.24 -2.44
N SER A 507 -18.95 11.55 -2.66
CA SER A 507 -19.52 12.19 -3.83
C SER A 507 -18.55 13.19 -4.44
N ALA A 508 -18.64 13.37 -5.76
CA ALA A 508 -18.03 14.50 -6.45
C ALA A 508 -19.00 14.93 -7.54
N ASP A 509 -19.49 16.15 -7.40
CA ASP A 509 -20.46 16.75 -8.30
C ASP A 509 -19.86 17.96 -8.98
N THR A 510 -20.40 18.29 -10.15
CA THR A 510 -19.99 19.48 -10.88
C THR A 510 -21.17 20.33 -11.28
N GLN A 511 -20.96 21.64 -11.28
CA GLN A 511 -21.95 22.60 -11.73
C GLN A 511 -21.27 23.75 -12.49
N PRO A 512 -21.77 24.12 -13.68
CA PRO A 512 -21.38 25.37 -14.31
C PRO A 512 -21.88 26.56 -13.47
N VAL A 513 -20.97 27.43 -13.04
CA VAL A 513 -21.29 28.64 -12.26
C VAL A 513 -20.52 29.82 -12.83
N SER A 514 -21.24 30.84 -13.31
CA SER A 514 -20.64 32.10 -13.80
C SER A 514 -19.52 31.90 -14.83
N GLY A 515 -19.70 31.00 -15.80
CA GLY A 515 -18.70 30.70 -16.84
C GLY A 515 -17.51 29.87 -16.36
N ARG A 516 -17.58 29.31 -15.15
CA ARG A 516 -16.58 28.44 -14.53
C ARG A 516 -17.19 27.07 -14.23
N MET A 517 -16.35 26.08 -13.96
CA MET A 517 -16.77 24.77 -13.45
C MET A 517 -16.54 24.72 -11.94
N GLN A 518 -17.60 24.61 -11.17
CA GLN A 518 -17.50 24.31 -9.74
C GLN A 518 -17.50 22.80 -9.53
N PHE A 519 -16.55 22.30 -8.74
CA PHE A 519 -16.54 20.94 -8.21
C PHE A 519 -16.95 21.00 -6.75
N THR A 520 -17.76 20.04 -6.31
CA THR A 520 -18.12 19.86 -4.90
C THR A 520 -17.82 18.41 -4.52
N PHE A 521 -16.86 18.24 -3.62
CA PHE A 521 -16.44 16.96 -3.08
C PHE A 521 -17.13 16.74 -1.73
N GLY A 522 -17.88 15.65 -1.60
CA GLY A 522 -18.55 15.25 -0.37
C GLY A 522 -17.91 13.99 0.21
N ASN A 523 -17.74 13.97 1.52
CA ASN A 523 -17.34 12.78 2.27
C ASN A 523 -18.30 12.61 3.46
N PHE A 524 -19.25 11.68 3.33
CA PHE A 524 -20.25 11.35 4.34
C PHE A 524 -19.85 10.10 5.14
N GLY A 525 -18.69 9.51 4.83
CA GLY A 525 -18.12 8.39 5.54
C GLY A 525 -17.44 8.80 6.85
N THR A 526 -16.73 7.85 7.45
CA THR A 526 -16.07 8.02 8.75
C THR A 526 -14.55 8.11 8.67
N ALA A 527 -13.97 8.05 7.48
CA ALA A 527 -12.56 8.35 7.23
C ALA A 527 -12.42 9.48 6.20
N GLY A 528 -11.35 10.28 6.29
CA GLY A 528 -11.03 11.27 5.26
C GLY A 528 -10.68 10.61 3.94
N ALA A 529 -10.84 11.35 2.85
CA ALA A 529 -10.54 10.87 1.50
C ALA A 529 -9.72 11.91 0.73
N ALA A 530 -8.76 11.41 -0.04
CA ALA A 530 -8.08 12.19 -1.05
C ALA A 530 -8.75 11.98 -2.41
N PHE A 531 -8.94 13.08 -3.15
CA PHE A 531 -9.41 13.05 -4.52
C PHE A 531 -8.34 13.62 -5.45
N LEU A 532 -8.21 13.07 -6.66
CA LEU A 532 -7.33 13.61 -7.70
C LEU A 532 -8.16 14.00 -8.90
N VAL A 533 -8.15 15.29 -9.23
CA VAL A 533 -8.78 15.80 -10.46
C VAL A 533 -7.76 15.82 -11.58
N THR A 534 -8.09 15.19 -12.70
CA THR A 534 -7.33 15.24 -13.95
C THR A 534 -8.18 15.81 -15.07
N SER A 535 -7.55 16.20 -16.17
CA SER A 535 -8.24 16.73 -17.34
C SER A 535 -7.60 16.23 -18.62
N ALA A 536 -8.41 15.82 -19.59
CA ALA A 536 -7.92 15.43 -20.91
C ALA A 536 -7.67 16.63 -21.85
N VAL A 537 -8.10 17.82 -21.44
CA VAL A 537 -8.06 19.05 -22.26
C VAL A 537 -7.29 20.19 -21.60
N ARG A 538 -6.76 19.98 -20.38
CA ARG A 538 -5.94 20.93 -19.65
C ARG A 538 -4.64 20.28 -19.21
N SER A 539 -3.54 21.03 -19.33
CA SER A 539 -2.18 20.59 -18.97
C SER A 539 -1.68 21.17 -17.65
N ASP A 540 -2.48 22.03 -16.99
CA ASP A 540 -2.11 22.67 -15.73
C ASP A 540 -2.54 21.88 -14.49
N GLY A 541 -3.02 20.64 -14.68
CA GLY A 541 -3.30 19.68 -13.61
C GLY A 541 -2.11 18.74 -13.33
N PRO A 542 -2.36 17.61 -12.63
CA PRO A 542 -3.58 17.31 -11.88
C PRO A 542 -3.69 18.12 -10.57
N TRP A 543 -4.86 18.05 -9.93
CA TRP A 543 -5.18 18.81 -8.72
C TRP A 543 -5.66 17.88 -7.59
N PRO A 544 -4.88 17.73 -6.51
CA PRO A 544 -5.29 16.97 -5.32
C PRO A 544 -6.29 17.74 -4.46
N TYR A 545 -7.20 17.01 -3.84
CA TYR A 545 -8.11 17.51 -2.82
C TYR A 545 -8.13 16.59 -1.62
N THR A 546 -8.35 17.13 -0.43
CA THR A 546 -8.57 16.33 0.78
C THR A 546 -9.83 16.78 1.50
N VAL A 547 -10.70 15.83 1.81
CA VAL A 547 -11.96 16.08 2.53
C VAL A 547 -12.03 15.13 3.71
N GLU A 548 -12.01 15.67 4.92
CA GLU A 548 -12.23 14.91 6.15
C GLU A 548 -13.64 14.28 6.16
N ALA A 549 -13.78 13.24 6.99
CA ALA A 549 -15.06 12.62 7.29
C ALA A 549 -16.13 13.64 7.69
N GLY A 550 -17.34 13.48 7.15
CA GLY A 550 -18.49 14.35 7.40
C GLY A 550 -18.40 15.76 6.82
N LYS A 551 -17.42 16.07 5.97
CA LYS A 551 -17.23 17.41 5.39
C LYS A 551 -17.53 17.46 3.88
N THR A 552 -17.63 18.68 3.39
CA THR A 552 -17.76 19.00 1.97
C THR A 552 -16.77 20.11 1.63
N LEU A 553 -16.23 20.08 0.41
CA LEU A 553 -15.28 21.05 -0.11
C LEU A 553 -15.67 21.43 -1.54
N SER A 554 -15.73 22.72 -1.84
CA SER A 554 -16.01 23.19 -3.20
C SER A 554 -14.86 24.04 -3.73
N ASP A 555 -14.58 23.89 -5.02
CA ASP A 555 -13.58 24.68 -5.75
C ASP A 555 -14.11 25.04 -7.14
N THR A 556 -13.67 26.17 -7.69
CA THR A 556 -14.22 26.72 -8.93
C THR A 556 -13.12 27.04 -9.94
N TRP A 557 -13.09 26.28 -11.02
CA TRP A 557 -12.08 26.34 -12.07
C TRP A 557 -12.55 27.13 -13.28
N ALA A 558 -11.64 27.87 -13.90
CA ALA A 558 -11.92 28.40 -15.23
C ALA A 558 -12.26 27.26 -16.20
N MET A 559 -13.23 27.47 -17.09
CA MET A 559 -13.43 26.54 -18.20
C MET A 559 -12.17 26.52 -19.09
N PRO A 560 -11.84 25.39 -19.75
CA PRO A 560 -10.69 25.33 -20.64
C PRO A 560 -10.72 26.45 -21.69
N THR A 561 -9.65 27.23 -21.80
CA THR A 561 -9.50 28.27 -22.84
C THR A 561 -8.99 27.65 -24.13
N GLY A 562 -9.61 27.98 -25.27
CA GLY A 562 -9.19 27.47 -26.59
C GLY A 562 -9.71 26.06 -26.93
N SER A 563 -10.43 25.41 -26.01
CA SER A 563 -11.19 24.19 -26.28
C SER A 563 -12.68 24.49 -26.25
N ALA A 564 -13.44 23.96 -27.21
CA ALA A 564 -14.90 23.99 -27.16
C ALA A 564 -15.48 23.00 -26.13
N ARG A 565 -14.63 22.16 -25.50
CA ARG A 565 -15.03 21.06 -24.62
C ARG A 565 -14.34 21.12 -23.26
N TYR A 566 -15.01 20.55 -22.26
CA TYR A 566 -14.43 20.14 -20.99
C TYR A 566 -14.43 18.62 -20.88
N ASP A 567 -13.44 18.06 -20.18
CA ASP A 567 -13.35 16.64 -19.85
C ASP A 567 -12.47 16.52 -18.60
N PHE A 568 -13.12 16.25 -17.47
CA PHE A 568 -12.49 16.11 -16.17
C PHE A 568 -12.81 14.74 -15.58
N SER A 569 -11.82 14.16 -14.91
CA SER A 569 -11.98 12.94 -14.12
C SER A 569 -11.58 13.20 -12.68
N VAL A 570 -12.37 12.68 -11.74
CA VAL A 570 -12.11 12.74 -10.30
C VAL A 570 -11.91 11.31 -9.81
N TYR A 571 -10.69 10.97 -9.43
CA TYR A 571 -10.33 9.69 -8.83
C TYR A 571 -10.39 9.81 -7.31
N GLY A 572 -10.76 8.73 -6.63
CA GLY A 572 -10.74 8.61 -5.17
C GLY A 572 -10.43 7.18 -4.73
N PRO A 573 -10.48 6.89 -3.42
CA PRO A 573 -10.16 5.56 -2.89
C PRO A 573 -11.20 4.51 -3.32
N ASN A 574 -10.83 3.23 -3.18
CA ASN A 574 -11.65 2.06 -3.50
C ASN A 574 -12.36 2.12 -4.88
N GLY A 575 -11.60 2.50 -5.92
CA GLY A 575 -12.11 2.58 -7.29
C GLY A 575 -13.04 3.76 -7.57
N PHE A 576 -13.27 4.68 -6.63
CA PHE A 576 -14.12 5.84 -6.87
C PHE A 576 -13.66 6.65 -8.11
N LEU A 577 -14.57 6.82 -9.07
CA LEU A 577 -14.38 7.62 -10.28
C LEU A 577 -15.63 8.43 -10.58
N ARG A 578 -15.44 9.70 -10.91
CA ARG A 578 -16.42 10.53 -11.61
C ARG A 578 -15.78 11.11 -12.86
N ARG A 579 -16.40 10.96 -14.03
CA ARG A 579 -15.99 11.68 -15.23
C ARG A 579 -17.11 12.59 -15.68
N MET A 580 -16.77 13.84 -15.95
CA MET A 580 -17.67 14.79 -16.60
C MET A 580 -17.03 15.36 -17.85
N ALA A 581 -17.69 15.18 -18.98
CA ALA A 581 -17.31 15.78 -20.25
C ALA A 581 -18.52 16.44 -20.92
N GLY A 582 -18.26 17.40 -21.79
CA GLY A 582 -19.28 18.12 -22.54
C GLY A 582 -18.74 19.34 -23.26
N THR A 583 -19.63 20.06 -23.94
CA THR A 583 -19.33 21.30 -24.64
C THR A 583 -19.40 22.50 -23.69
N ALA A 584 -18.38 23.36 -23.70
CA ALA A 584 -18.29 24.52 -22.81
C ALA A 584 -19.37 25.58 -23.11
N GLY A 585 -19.96 26.18 -22.06
CA GLY A 585 -20.93 27.28 -22.20
C GLY A 585 -22.41 26.89 -22.22
N SER A 586 -22.75 25.61 -22.10
CA SER A 586 -24.13 25.15 -21.91
C SER A 586 -24.43 24.92 -20.42
N ALA A 587 -25.40 25.65 -19.85
CA ALA A 587 -26.10 25.18 -18.65
C ALA A 587 -26.97 24.01 -19.10
N GLY A 588 -26.41 22.81 -18.98
CA GLY A 588 -26.91 21.63 -19.67
C GLY A 588 -27.70 20.68 -18.80
N PRO A 589 -28.18 19.58 -19.40
CA PRO A 589 -28.69 18.44 -18.67
C PRO A 589 -27.63 17.95 -17.67
N GLU A 590 -28.05 17.50 -16.50
CA GLU A 590 -27.13 17.06 -15.44
C GLU A 590 -27.60 15.76 -14.82
N VAL A 591 -26.66 14.95 -14.34
CA VAL A 591 -26.92 13.74 -13.57
C VAL A 591 -26.07 13.76 -12.31
N SER A 592 -26.67 13.45 -11.17
CA SER A 592 -25.92 13.17 -9.94
C SER A 592 -26.15 11.73 -9.49
N ALA A 593 -25.17 11.19 -8.78
CA ALA A 593 -25.22 9.85 -8.19
C ALA A 593 -24.99 9.95 -6.68
N ARG A 594 -25.83 9.28 -5.89
CA ARG A 594 -25.74 9.21 -4.43
C ARG A 594 -25.80 7.78 -3.95
N HIS A 595 -24.87 7.41 -3.09
CA HIS A 595 -24.89 6.11 -2.43
C HIS A 595 -26.03 6.06 -1.41
N ASP A 596 -26.65 4.90 -1.30
CA ASP A 596 -27.54 4.56 -0.19
C ASP A 596 -26.93 3.35 0.52
N ALA A 597 -26.24 3.63 1.63
CA ALA A 597 -25.58 2.61 2.45
C ALA A 597 -26.59 1.65 3.12
N SER A 598 -27.85 2.07 3.30
CA SER A 598 -28.87 1.23 3.96
C SER A 598 -29.38 0.12 3.06
N THR A 599 -29.45 0.39 1.75
CA THR A 599 -29.92 -0.58 0.76
C THR A 599 -28.77 -1.17 -0.07
N GLY A 600 -27.58 -0.57 -0.03
CA GLY A 600 -26.47 -0.93 -0.90
C GLY A 600 -26.75 -0.63 -2.37
N HIS A 601 -27.46 0.47 -2.66
CA HIS A 601 -27.79 0.90 -4.02
C HIS A 601 -27.27 2.32 -4.32
N VAL A 602 -27.35 2.73 -5.59
CA VAL A 602 -27.12 4.12 -6.00
C VAL A 602 -28.43 4.73 -6.51
N THR A 603 -28.69 5.96 -6.10
CA THR A 603 -29.78 6.78 -6.64
C THR A 603 -29.21 7.74 -7.67
N LEU A 604 -29.78 7.74 -8.87
CA LEU A 604 -29.47 8.70 -9.92
C LEU A 604 -30.54 9.78 -10.00
N VAL A 605 -30.14 11.04 -10.10
CA VAL A 605 -31.06 12.16 -10.33
C VAL A 605 -30.71 12.81 -11.66
N PHE A 606 -31.58 12.63 -12.65
CA PHE A 606 -31.49 13.26 -13.96
C PHE A 606 -32.21 14.60 -13.91
N SER A 607 -31.58 15.66 -14.38
CA SER A 607 -32.12 17.02 -14.35
C SER A 607 -32.00 17.68 -15.73
N ASN A 608 -33.10 18.27 -16.20
CA ASN A 608 -33.10 19.08 -17.42
C ASN A 608 -33.43 20.54 -17.08
N PRO A 609 -32.42 21.39 -16.82
CA PRO A 609 -32.63 22.81 -16.60
C PRO A 609 -32.78 23.61 -17.91
N SER A 610 -32.67 22.94 -19.08
CA SER A 610 -32.74 23.61 -20.38
C SER A 610 -34.17 23.92 -20.81
N SER A 611 -34.31 24.68 -21.89
CA SER A 611 -35.60 25.07 -22.50
C SER A 611 -36.15 24.06 -23.51
N ALA A 612 -35.44 22.97 -23.79
CA ALA A 612 -35.84 21.94 -24.73
C ALA A 612 -35.89 20.55 -24.07
N PRO A 613 -36.67 19.60 -24.59
CA PRO A 613 -36.63 18.22 -24.12
C PRO A 613 -35.23 17.60 -24.31
N VAL A 614 -34.81 16.78 -23.36
CA VAL A 614 -33.52 16.08 -23.39
C VAL A 614 -33.77 14.60 -23.21
N THR A 615 -33.14 13.77 -24.04
CA THR A 615 -33.13 12.32 -23.85
C THR A 615 -31.77 11.88 -23.32
N PHE A 616 -31.76 11.33 -22.12
CA PHE A 616 -30.60 10.67 -21.53
C PHE A 616 -30.57 9.20 -21.91
N THR A 617 -29.38 8.66 -22.16
CA THR A 617 -29.14 7.22 -22.29
C THR A 617 -28.11 6.79 -21.27
N ALA A 618 -28.47 5.84 -20.40
CA ALA A 618 -27.61 5.32 -19.34
C ALA A 618 -27.31 3.83 -19.55
N THR A 619 -26.05 3.46 -19.32
CA THR A 619 -25.52 2.09 -19.45
C THR A 619 -24.64 1.76 -18.26
N ASP A 620 -24.70 0.54 -17.76
CA ASP A 620 -23.83 0.07 -16.67
C ASP A 620 -22.83 -0.96 -17.21
N ALA A 621 -21.53 -0.80 -16.93
CA ALA A 621 -20.50 -1.72 -17.39
C ALA A 621 -20.69 -3.14 -16.83
N TYR A 622 -21.34 -3.28 -15.67
CA TYR A 622 -21.63 -4.58 -15.05
C TYR A 622 -22.96 -5.19 -15.54
N ALA A 623 -23.77 -4.43 -16.29
CA ALA A 623 -24.99 -4.92 -16.94
C ALA A 623 -25.07 -4.39 -18.38
N PRO A 624 -24.11 -4.75 -19.26
CA PRO A 624 -23.92 -4.10 -20.55
C PRO A 624 -25.08 -4.30 -21.54
N THR A 625 -25.93 -5.29 -21.30
CA THR A 625 -27.14 -5.54 -22.10
C THR A 625 -28.34 -4.68 -21.67
N GLN A 626 -28.23 -3.96 -20.55
CA GLN A 626 -29.27 -3.09 -20.04
C GLN A 626 -29.01 -1.64 -20.45
N HIS A 627 -29.95 -1.06 -21.18
CA HIS A 627 -29.93 0.34 -21.57
C HIS A 627 -31.18 1.02 -21.02
N TYR A 628 -30.99 2.21 -20.45
CA TYR A 628 -32.08 2.99 -19.88
C TYR A 628 -32.17 4.33 -20.59
N THR A 629 -33.36 4.66 -21.08
CA THR A 629 -33.60 5.92 -21.79
C THR A 629 -34.64 6.75 -21.04
N TYR A 630 -34.32 8.01 -20.76
CA TYR A 630 -35.21 8.93 -20.07
C TYR A 630 -35.30 10.25 -20.84
N THR A 631 -36.48 10.55 -21.38
CA THR A 631 -36.77 11.87 -21.96
C THR A 631 -37.39 12.77 -20.90
N LEU A 632 -36.72 13.87 -20.57
CA LEU A 632 -37.14 14.86 -19.59
C LEU A 632 -37.58 16.14 -20.30
N GLN A 633 -38.75 16.66 -19.91
CA GLN A 633 -39.26 17.95 -20.37
C GLN A 633 -38.44 19.11 -19.78
N PRO A 634 -38.49 20.33 -20.37
CA PRO A 634 -37.84 21.50 -19.82
C PRO A 634 -38.18 21.73 -18.33
N ALA A 635 -37.18 22.13 -17.55
CA ALA A 635 -37.28 22.40 -16.11
C ALA A 635 -37.84 21.24 -15.26
N THR A 636 -37.65 19.99 -15.68
CA THR A 636 -38.04 18.79 -14.92
C THR A 636 -36.84 17.97 -14.47
N SER A 637 -37.05 17.18 -13.42
CA SER A 637 -36.09 16.17 -12.96
C SER A 637 -36.76 14.81 -12.83
N ARG A 638 -35.95 13.75 -12.87
CA ARG A 638 -36.37 12.38 -12.64
C ARG A 638 -35.39 11.73 -11.67
N THR A 639 -35.91 11.23 -10.57
CA THR A 639 -35.16 10.39 -9.63
C THR A 639 -35.34 8.93 -10.00
N VAL A 640 -34.25 8.21 -10.13
CA VAL A 640 -34.21 6.76 -10.34
C VAL A 640 -33.53 6.15 -9.11
N PRO A 641 -34.32 5.76 -8.09
CA PRO A 641 -33.77 5.13 -6.90
C PRO A 641 -33.37 3.68 -7.21
N ASN A 642 -32.56 3.10 -6.33
CA ASN A 642 -32.24 1.67 -6.33
C ASN A 642 -31.69 1.15 -7.65
N TRP A 643 -30.82 1.93 -8.32
CA TRP A 643 -30.14 1.42 -9.51
C TRP A 643 -29.35 0.16 -9.15
N GLY A 644 -29.54 -0.89 -9.95
CA GLY A 644 -29.14 -2.25 -9.61
C GLY A 644 -27.63 -2.44 -9.57
N VAL A 645 -27.10 -2.68 -8.37
CA VAL A 645 -25.67 -2.99 -8.13
C VAL A 645 -25.48 -4.33 -7.42
N ALA A 646 -26.58 -4.96 -6.99
CA ALA A 646 -26.55 -6.23 -6.26
C ALA A 646 -25.96 -7.38 -7.11
N ALA A 647 -26.21 -7.36 -8.42
CA ALA A 647 -25.63 -8.34 -9.36
C ALA A 647 -24.10 -8.22 -9.50
N ALA A 648 -23.53 -7.09 -9.08
CA ALA A 648 -22.11 -6.78 -9.14
C ALA A 648 -21.51 -6.58 -7.74
N ASN A 649 -22.06 -7.21 -6.71
CA ASN A 649 -21.55 -7.12 -5.33
C ASN A 649 -21.35 -5.67 -4.85
N ARG A 650 -22.32 -4.79 -5.14
CA ARG A 650 -22.34 -3.35 -4.80
C ARG A 650 -21.35 -2.47 -5.57
N TRP A 651 -20.73 -3.01 -6.62
CA TRP A 651 -20.00 -2.21 -7.60
C TRP A 651 -20.95 -1.66 -8.66
N TYR A 652 -20.61 -0.49 -9.20
CA TYR A 652 -21.30 0.12 -10.34
C TYR A 652 -20.34 0.95 -11.19
N ASP A 653 -20.61 1.03 -12.49
CA ASP A 653 -19.88 1.87 -13.43
C ASP A 653 -20.85 2.32 -14.53
N ILE A 654 -21.55 3.41 -14.23
CA ILE A 654 -22.67 3.91 -15.00
C ILE A 654 -22.18 5.05 -15.88
N THR A 655 -22.34 4.91 -17.19
CA THR A 655 -22.12 5.99 -18.17
C THR A 655 -23.45 6.52 -18.67
N VAL A 656 -23.62 7.84 -18.63
CA VAL A 656 -24.78 8.55 -19.17
C VAL A 656 -24.37 9.50 -20.29
N THR A 657 -25.09 9.43 -21.41
CA THR A 657 -24.99 10.35 -22.54
C THR A 657 -26.28 11.14 -22.74
N SER A 658 -26.23 12.23 -23.52
CA SER A 658 -27.37 13.11 -23.80
C SER A 658 -27.59 13.28 -25.30
N SER A 659 -28.86 13.35 -25.73
CA SER A 659 -29.24 13.64 -27.12
C SER A 659 -28.92 15.06 -27.59
N THR A 660 -28.61 15.98 -26.67
CA THR A 660 -28.40 17.41 -26.99
C THR A 660 -26.94 17.81 -27.13
N ASP A 661 -25.99 16.99 -26.70
CA ASP A 661 -24.56 17.27 -26.81
C ASP A 661 -23.78 15.95 -27.00
N PRO A 662 -23.18 15.71 -28.18
CA PRO A 662 -22.43 14.48 -28.45
C PRO A 662 -21.13 14.38 -27.62
N ALA A 663 -20.65 15.47 -27.01
CA ALA A 663 -19.53 15.43 -26.08
C ALA A 663 -19.96 15.15 -24.63
N TYR A 664 -21.27 15.13 -24.35
CA TYR A 664 -21.78 14.97 -22.99
C TYR A 664 -21.56 13.55 -22.47
N ILE A 665 -20.80 13.46 -21.39
CA ILE A 665 -20.60 12.22 -20.63
C ILE A 665 -20.72 12.54 -19.14
N ARG A 666 -21.47 11.70 -18.43
CA ARG A 666 -21.35 11.52 -16.98
C ARG A 666 -21.06 10.06 -16.69
N ARG A 667 -19.86 9.76 -16.18
CA ARG A 667 -19.49 8.42 -15.70
C ARG A 667 -19.41 8.43 -14.20
N PHE A 668 -20.09 7.48 -13.56
CA PHE A 668 -20.07 7.28 -12.11
C PHE A 668 -19.64 5.85 -11.85
N ALA A 669 -18.50 5.67 -11.18
CA ALA A 669 -18.08 4.34 -10.74
C ALA A 669 -17.60 4.36 -9.30
N ALA A 670 -17.95 3.35 -8.50
CA ALA A 670 -17.45 3.13 -7.14
C ALA A 670 -17.93 1.76 -6.63
N HIS A 671 -17.51 1.40 -5.43
CA HIS A 671 -18.19 0.43 -4.59
C HIS A 671 -19.05 1.17 -3.55
N ILE A 672 -20.22 0.64 -3.20
CA ILE A 672 -21.07 1.19 -2.14
C ILE A 672 -20.76 0.47 -0.82
N GLU A 673 -20.26 1.23 0.15
CA GLU A 673 -20.01 0.74 1.50
C GLU A 673 -21.29 0.71 2.32
N THR A 674 -21.55 -0.42 2.98
CA THR A 674 -22.74 -0.64 3.83
C THR A 674 -22.37 -0.98 5.28
N GLY A 675 -21.07 -0.95 5.59
CA GLY A 675 -20.51 -1.52 6.81
C GLY A 675 -20.37 -3.04 6.79
N ALA A 676 -20.88 -3.73 5.77
CA ALA A 676 -20.72 -5.18 5.60
C ALA A 676 -19.60 -5.53 4.59
N PRO A 677 -18.88 -6.64 4.79
CA PRO A 677 -17.89 -7.11 3.81
C PRO A 677 -18.50 -7.42 2.44
N SER A 678 -17.67 -7.40 1.39
CA SER A 678 -18.07 -7.56 -0.03
C SER A 678 -17.11 -8.48 -0.80
N THR A 679 -17.02 -8.30 -2.11
CA THR A 679 -15.94 -8.80 -2.96
C THR A 679 -15.17 -7.67 -3.64
N SER A 680 -13.98 -7.99 -4.16
CA SER A 680 -13.25 -7.18 -5.12
C SER A 680 -14.08 -6.86 -6.37
N ASP A 681 -13.62 -5.87 -7.14
CA ASP A 681 -14.28 -5.41 -8.36
C ASP A 681 -14.42 -6.55 -9.41
N PRO A 682 -15.63 -6.85 -9.89
CA PRO A 682 -15.83 -7.90 -10.89
C PRO A 682 -15.45 -7.51 -12.32
N ALA A 683 -15.12 -6.25 -12.59
CA ALA A 683 -14.65 -5.78 -13.90
C ALA A 683 -13.13 -5.85 -14.04
N THR A 684 -12.41 -6.33 -13.02
CA THR A 684 -10.97 -6.58 -13.12
C THR A 684 -10.68 -7.46 -14.34
N THR A 685 -9.77 -7.02 -15.20
CA THR A 685 -9.41 -7.76 -16.42
C THR A 685 -8.58 -8.99 -16.05
N THR A 686 -9.10 -10.18 -16.38
CA THR A 686 -8.45 -11.47 -16.06
C THR A 686 -8.07 -12.25 -17.32
N SER A 687 -7.23 -13.28 -17.14
CA SER A 687 -6.73 -14.16 -18.20
C SER A 687 -7.79 -14.92 -18.96
#